data_AF-F4XML1-F1
#
_entry.id   AF-F4XML1-F1
#
_cell.length_a   1.000
_cell.length_b   1.000
_cell.length_c   1.000
_cell.angle_alpha   90.00
_cell.angle_beta   90.00
_cell.angle_gamma   90.00
#
_symmetry.space_group_name_H-M   'P 1'
#
loop_
_entity.id
_entity.type
_entity.pdbx_description
1 polymer ?
#
loop_
_entity_poly.entity_id
_entity_poly.type
_entity_poly.pdbx_seq_one_letter_code
_entity_poly.pdbx_strand_id
1 'polypeptide(L)'
;MSIATVGGDGGGKITIGHGGNGQTPFEVGNSSTNGTEGAISTGDSTILPPGSFLTSTISDSGDIEIKTGEPSSNLTSQGQAMATNLIPNSNRPTQTDSNEIEEQSTKREADLNLNKMNFNPIETNPIAEITNTNSIQSLEQSDPQLVTRKLSNSNLEVEIPNTNSSQSLAQSEPRLFTRKLSNSTLEAEIPNTNSSQSPAQSEPRLVTRKLSNSTLEAEADVKQLEGGFTYAFEKHLGISKTPIVTLEEAQAHLGKIETITGLKPAIIYLFFKPGFKAETTKGKPFNSKGLTSTKPERETTENRQKTRSHWEENLDTQLELLVVTASGTVIRKQVQGATRSQVLSVAREFQKSITNFESANVYLPLAQQLYRWLISPVEQELKAKKINNLAFIMDVGLRSLPMAALHDGTGFIVERYSLGLMPTLSLTNMNYVDIRKFQVLAMGASYFKNKNPLPAVPVELSMVTEKLWSGKALLNEAFTVANLRKARASQPFGIVHLATHSEFLAGKPSNSYIQLWDTKLQLNQLHKLGLSKPKVELLVLSACRTALGDEQAELGFAGLAVLAGVKSALGSLWYVSDEGTLGLMTTFYEKLQEVPVKAEAIRKAQLNLLRGTVRLERGQLVTDQGSFPLPPALAKLPDVELRHPYYWSAFTLIGNPW
;
A
#
# COMPACT_ATOMS: atom_id res chain seq x y z
N MET A 1 -7.13 -1.95 -38.54
CA MET A 1 -6.64 -0.79 -37.78
C MET A 1 -5.22 -0.52 -38.22
N SER A 2 -4.83 0.72 -38.44
CA SER A 2 -3.44 1.10 -38.72
C SER A 2 -2.92 2.06 -37.65
N ILE A 3 -1.67 1.85 -37.24
CA ILE A 3 -0.93 2.72 -36.33
C ILE A 3 0.24 3.26 -37.15
N ALA A 4 0.37 4.58 -37.21
CA ALA A 4 1.50 5.26 -37.84
C ALA A 4 2.19 6.16 -36.82
N THR A 5 3.52 6.11 -36.82
CA THR A 5 4.39 6.88 -35.92
C THR A 5 5.52 7.52 -36.72
N VAL A 6 5.75 8.82 -36.51
CA VAL A 6 6.93 9.52 -37.03
C VAL A 6 7.80 9.89 -35.84
N GLY A 7 9.00 9.31 -35.74
CA GLY A 7 9.86 9.39 -34.55
C GLY A 7 11.16 10.17 -34.76
N GLY A 8 11.64 10.73 -33.66
CA GLY A 8 12.99 11.29 -33.46
C GLY A 8 13.37 11.17 -31.98
N ASP A 9 14.40 11.87 -31.51
CA ASP A 9 14.90 11.77 -30.11
C ASP A 9 13.99 12.40 -29.03
N GLY A 10 12.76 12.77 -29.41
CA GLY A 10 11.65 13.14 -28.53
C GLY A 10 10.36 12.46 -29.01
N GLY A 11 9.38 12.31 -28.11
CA GLY A 11 8.14 11.54 -28.36
C GLY A 11 7.48 11.85 -29.71
N GLY A 12 7.27 10.81 -30.52
CA GLY A 12 6.74 10.94 -31.88
C GLY A 12 5.21 11.02 -31.92
N LYS A 13 4.64 11.68 -32.93
CA LYS A 13 3.18 11.77 -33.10
C LYS A 13 2.59 10.39 -33.40
N ILE A 14 1.55 10.01 -32.65
CA ILE A 14 0.73 8.82 -32.88
C ILE A 14 -0.50 9.21 -33.69
N THR A 15 -0.75 8.53 -34.81
CA THR A 15 -2.04 8.61 -35.51
C THR A 15 -2.65 7.21 -35.66
N ILE A 16 -3.91 7.08 -35.24
CA ILE A 16 -4.68 5.82 -35.25
C ILE A 16 -5.86 5.96 -36.20
N GLY A 17 -5.90 5.13 -37.25
CA GLY A 17 -7.06 5.02 -38.15
C GLY A 17 -7.95 3.83 -37.77
N HIS A 18 -9.24 4.07 -37.53
CA HIS A 18 -10.23 3.02 -37.30
C HIS A 18 -11.43 3.12 -38.25
N GLY A 19 -11.91 1.95 -38.72
CA GLY A 19 -13.03 1.84 -39.67
C GLY A 19 -14.40 2.04 -39.02
N GLY A 20 -14.50 2.92 -38.01
CA GLY A 20 -15.72 3.15 -37.25
C GLY A 20 -16.79 3.95 -38.00
N ASN A 21 -16.38 4.72 -39.02
CA ASN A 21 -17.21 5.57 -39.88
C ASN A 21 -18.29 6.39 -39.14
N GLY A 22 -17.97 6.89 -37.93
CA GLY A 22 -18.92 7.63 -37.07
C GLY A 22 -20.07 6.80 -36.47
N GLN A 23 -20.10 5.48 -36.66
CA GLN A 23 -21.13 4.57 -36.13
C GLN A 23 -20.60 3.67 -35.00
N THR A 24 -19.34 3.22 -35.10
CA THR A 24 -18.68 2.42 -34.05
C THR A 24 -17.51 3.21 -33.48
N PRO A 25 -17.53 3.58 -32.18
CA PRO A 25 -16.46 4.39 -31.58
C PRO A 25 -15.14 3.63 -31.50
N PHE A 26 -14.06 4.38 -31.33
CA PHE A 26 -12.78 3.85 -30.85
C PHE A 26 -12.74 3.87 -29.32
N GLU A 27 -12.44 2.74 -28.69
CA GLU A 27 -12.46 2.54 -27.25
C GLU A 27 -11.03 2.40 -26.68
N VAL A 28 -10.67 3.24 -25.72
CA VAL A 28 -9.46 3.12 -24.90
C VAL A 28 -9.86 2.48 -23.58
N GLY A 29 -9.34 1.29 -23.29
CA GLY A 29 -9.79 0.43 -22.18
C GLY A 29 -10.70 -0.72 -22.58
N ASN A 30 -10.93 -0.94 -23.88
CA ASN A 30 -11.68 -2.07 -24.40
C ASN A 30 -11.25 -2.40 -25.83
N SER A 31 -10.48 -3.49 -26.00
CA SER A 31 -10.01 -3.97 -27.30
C SER A 31 -11.03 -4.79 -28.10
N SER A 32 -12.24 -5.03 -27.56
CA SER A 32 -13.20 -6.01 -28.11
C SER A 32 -13.95 -5.59 -29.37
N THR A 33 -13.84 -4.33 -29.81
CA THR A 33 -14.54 -3.78 -30.98
C THR A 33 -13.58 -3.03 -31.91
N ASN A 34 -13.36 -1.74 -31.68
CA ASN A 34 -12.31 -0.93 -32.26
C ASN A 34 -11.62 -0.26 -31.07
N GLY A 35 -10.43 -0.68 -30.65
CA GLY A 35 -9.85 -0.08 -29.45
C GLY A 35 -8.53 -0.64 -28.97
N THR A 36 -8.06 -0.10 -27.85
CA THR A 36 -6.90 -0.59 -27.07
C THR A 36 -7.35 -1.06 -25.69
N GLU A 37 -6.67 -2.05 -25.13
CA GLU A 37 -6.92 -2.53 -23.76
C GLU A 37 -6.34 -1.58 -22.69
N GLY A 38 -5.23 -0.90 -23.01
CA GLY A 38 -4.58 0.09 -22.17
C GLY A 38 -4.70 1.52 -22.70
N ALA A 39 -4.01 2.44 -22.03
CA ALA A 39 -3.84 3.83 -22.45
C ALA A 39 -3.02 3.95 -23.74
N ILE A 40 -3.22 5.06 -24.47
CA ILE A 40 -2.36 5.46 -25.59
C ILE A 40 -1.46 6.59 -25.08
N SER A 41 -0.14 6.45 -25.20
CA SER A 41 0.83 7.43 -24.69
C SER A 41 1.95 7.72 -25.70
N THR A 42 2.36 8.99 -25.81
CA THR A 42 3.62 9.41 -26.45
C THR A 42 4.13 10.70 -25.81
N GLY A 43 5.40 10.75 -25.43
CA GLY A 43 5.94 11.87 -24.63
C GLY A 43 5.10 12.10 -23.36
N ASP A 44 4.72 13.36 -23.11
CA ASP A 44 3.83 13.76 -22.02
C ASP A 44 2.33 13.59 -22.35
N SER A 45 2.00 13.19 -23.58
CA SER A 45 0.65 13.10 -24.12
C SER A 45 0.07 11.71 -23.86
N THR A 46 -1.09 11.62 -23.19
CA THR A 46 -1.72 10.33 -22.89
C THR A 46 -3.25 10.40 -22.93
N ILE A 47 -3.88 9.43 -23.61
CA ILE A 47 -5.31 9.15 -23.51
C ILE A 47 -5.49 7.93 -22.59
N LEU A 48 -6.09 8.13 -21.42
CA LEU A 48 -6.30 7.10 -20.39
C LEU A 48 -7.64 6.35 -20.60
N PRO A 49 -7.73 5.07 -20.19
CA PRO A 49 -8.99 4.34 -20.15
C PRO A 49 -9.84 4.73 -18.92
N PRO A 50 -11.19 4.72 -19.02
CA PRO A 50 -11.99 4.50 -20.22
C PRO A 50 -12.11 5.77 -21.08
N GLY A 51 -11.98 5.65 -22.40
CA GLY A 51 -12.27 6.73 -23.35
C GLY A 51 -12.96 6.19 -24.60
N SER A 52 -14.05 6.83 -25.05
CA SER A 52 -14.83 6.40 -26.21
C SER A 52 -14.93 7.53 -27.23
N PHE A 53 -14.45 7.29 -28.44
CA PHE A 53 -14.26 8.31 -29.48
C PHE A 53 -15.06 7.95 -30.74
N LEU A 54 -16.27 8.47 -30.84
CA LEU A 54 -17.14 8.27 -32.01
C LEU A 54 -16.72 9.11 -33.22
N THR A 55 -16.09 10.26 -32.97
CA THR A 55 -15.59 11.19 -33.97
C THR A 55 -14.07 11.32 -33.90
N SER A 56 -13.44 11.74 -35.00
CA SER A 56 -12.00 12.04 -35.02
C SER A 56 -11.64 13.02 -33.90
N THR A 57 -10.64 12.68 -33.11
CA THR A 57 -10.26 13.37 -31.87
C THR A 57 -8.75 13.53 -31.80
N ILE A 58 -8.30 14.67 -31.29
CA ILE A 58 -6.88 14.99 -31.08
C ILE A 58 -6.70 15.26 -29.59
N SER A 59 -5.61 14.77 -28.97
CA SER A 59 -5.27 15.08 -27.58
C SER A 59 -4.97 16.58 -27.40
N ASP A 60 -5.11 17.10 -26.18
CA ASP A 60 -4.91 18.53 -25.88
C ASP A 60 -3.54 19.09 -26.33
N SER A 61 -2.55 18.20 -26.45
CA SER A 61 -1.18 18.45 -26.92
C SER A 61 -0.98 18.40 -28.44
N GLY A 62 -1.88 17.76 -29.20
CA GLY A 62 -1.72 17.51 -30.64
C GLY A 62 -1.04 16.18 -31.04
N ASP A 63 -0.41 15.47 -30.09
CA ASP A 63 0.47 14.33 -30.39
C ASP A 63 -0.24 12.98 -30.57
N ILE A 64 -1.48 12.84 -30.11
CA ILE A 64 -2.29 11.63 -30.33
C ILE A 64 -3.52 12.04 -31.13
N GLU A 65 -3.70 11.44 -32.30
CA GLU A 65 -4.80 11.71 -33.21
C GLU A 65 -5.53 10.41 -33.59
N ILE A 66 -6.80 10.29 -33.20
CA ILE A 66 -7.71 9.20 -33.57
C ILE A 66 -8.55 9.68 -34.76
N LYS A 67 -8.58 8.92 -35.86
CA LYS A 67 -9.32 9.24 -37.09
C LYS A 67 -10.38 8.21 -37.42
N THR A 68 -11.60 8.68 -37.65
CA THR A 68 -12.71 7.88 -38.20
C THR A 68 -12.95 8.30 -39.66
N GLY A 69 -12.99 7.33 -40.58
CA GLY A 69 -13.23 7.59 -42.01
C GLY A 69 -12.77 6.47 -42.95
N GLU A 70 -13.24 6.52 -44.19
CA GLU A 70 -12.90 5.56 -45.26
C GLU A 70 -11.40 5.50 -45.56
N PRO A 71 -10.87 4.35 -46.02
CA PRO A 71 -9.44 4.13 -46.19
C PRO A 71 -8.86 5.03 -47.29
N SER A 72 -8.03 6.00 -46.92
CA SER A 72 -7.19 6.70 -47.88
C SER A 72 -6.09 5.76 -48.39
N SER A 73 -6.06 5.53 -49.69
CA SER A 73 -5.22 4.55 -50.39
C SER A 73 -3.71 4.87 -50.41
N ASN A 74 -3.23 5.80 -49.58
CA ASN A 74 -1.90 6.42 -49.68
C ASN A 74 -0.96 6.18 -48.48
N LEU A 75 -1.30 5.30 -47.53
CA LEU A 75 -0.46 5.03 -46.34
C LEU A 75 0.49 3.82 -46.47
N THR A 76 0.60 3.20 -47.64
CA THR A 76 1.22 1.88 -47.81
C THR A 76 2.73 1.89 -48.11
N SER A 77 3.37 3.02 -48.36
CA SER A 77 4.76 3.07 -48.87
C SER A 77 5.88 3.07 -47.83
N GLN A 78 5.61 3.44 -46.56
CA GLN A 78 6.66 3.49 -45.51
C GLN A 78 6.60 2.32 -44.50
N GLY A 79 5.43 1.71 -44.28
CA GLY A 79 5.29 0.63 -43.29
C GLY A 79 5.97 -0.69 -43.67
N GLN A 80 6.09 -0.99 -44.96
CA GLN A 80 6.69 -2.26 -45.42
C GLN A 80 8.23 -2.29 -45.35
N ALA A 81 8.90 -1.14 -45.27
CA ALA A 81 10.37 -1.07 -45.28
C ALA A 81 11.03 -1.42 -43.94
N MET A 82 10.28 -1.42 -42.82
CA MET A 82 10.82 -1.71 -41.48
C MET A 82 10.50 -3.13 -40.96
N ALA A 83 9.60 -3.86 -41.62
CA ALA A 83 9.21 -5.21 -41.20
C ALA A 83 10.26 -6.31 -41.54
N THR A 84 11.26 -6.00 -42.36
CA THR A 84 12.24 -6.97 -42.89
C THR A 84 13.50 -7.16 -42.06
N ASN A 85 13.72 -6.37 -41.00
CA ASN A 85 14.96 -6.38 -40.21
C ASN A 85 14.86 -7.01 -38.81
N LEU A 86 13.77 -7.74 -38.49
CA LEU A 86 13.67 -8.51 -37.26
C LEU A 86 14.07 -9.97 -37.50
N ILE A 87 15.28 -10.32 -37.06
CA ILE A 87 15.84 -11.68 -37.12
C ILE A 87 15.09 -12.57 -36.10
N PRO A 88 14.46 -13.68 -36.52
CA PRO A 88 13.87 -14.65 -35.59
C PRO A 88 14.93 -15.66 -35.14
N ASN A 89 15.08 -15.87 -33.83
CA ASN A 89 15.83 -16.99 -33.28
C ASN A 89 14.86 -18.07 -32.79
N SER A 90 14.48 -18.98 -33.70
CA SER A 90 13.64 -20.14 -33.38
C SER A 90 14.51 -21.37 -33.14
N ASN A 91 14.15 -22.18 -32.14
CA ASN A 91 14.72 -23.51 -31.98
C ASN A 91 13.67 -24.52 -31.49
N ARG A 92 12.77 -24.92 -32.41
CA ARG A 92 12.13 -26.23 -32.35
C ARG A 92 11.71 -26.70 -33.76
N PRO A 93 11.83 -27.99 -34.13
CA PRO A 93 11.72 -28.41 -35.52
C PRO A 93 10.29 -28.40 -36.06
N THR A 94 10.21 -28.23 -37.37
CA THR A 94 9.01 -28.31 -38.20
C THR A 94 8.52 -29.74 -38.38
N GLN A 95 7.20 -29.88 -38.57
CA GLN A 95 6.67 -30.81 -39.57
C GLN A 95 5.45 -30.18 -40.23
N THR A 96 5.40 -30.33 -41.55
CA THR A 96 4.38 -29.77 -42.45
C THR A 96 3.25 -30.77 -42.67
N ASP A 97 2.04 -30.30 -42.96
CA ASP A 97 1.56 -30.31 -44.35
C ASP A 97 0.18 -29.63 -44.49
N SER A 98 -0.09 -29.19 -45.72
CA SER A 98 -1.25 -28.45 -46.17
C SER A 98 -2.53 -29.28 -46.25
N ASN A 99 -3.69 -28.62 -46.14
CA ASN A 99 -4.62 -28.54 -47.28
C ASN A 99 -5.69 -27.45 -47.11
N GLU A 100 -6.37 -27.19 -48.21
CA GLU A 100 -7.05 -25.95 -48.58
C GLU A 100 -8.58 -26.20 -48.75
N ILE A 101 -9.33 -25.15 -49.12
CA ILE A 101 -10.65 -25.16 -49.81
C ILE A 101 -11.94 -24.89 -48.96
N GLU A 102 -12.41 -23.65 -49.18
CA GLU A 102 -13.77 -23.14 -49.41
C GLU A 102 -14.91 -23.15 -48.37
N GLU A 103 -15.57 -21.98 -48.33
CA GLU A 103 -16.90 -21.74 -47.80
C GLU A 103 -17.99 -22.40 -48.67
N GLN A 104 -19.09 -22.82 -48.05
CA GLN A 104 -20.40 -22.58 -48.68
C GLN A 104 -21.53 -22.49 -47.65
N SER A 105 -22.36 -21.46 -47.82
CA SER A 105 -23.53 -21.18 -46.99
C SER A 105 -24.79 -21.82 -47.56
N THR A 106 -25.72 -22.26 -46.71
CA THR A 106 -27.15 -22.29 -47.07
C THR A 106 -28.04 -22.36 -45.83
N LYS A 107 -29.13 -21.57 -45.84
CA LYS A 107 -30.22 -21.64 -44.85
C LYS A 107 -31.22 -22.74 -45.25
N ARG A 108 -31.85 -23.39 -44.27
CA ARG A 108 -33.27 -23.78 -44.32
C ARG A 108 -33.85 -23.94 -42.92
N GLU A 109 -35.05 -23.39 -42.72
CA GLU A 109 -35.90 -23.61 -41.56
C GLU A 109 -36.85 -24.79 -41.81
N ALA A 110 -37.19 -25.56 -40.76
CA ALA A 110 -38.50 -26.20 -40.57
C ALA A 110 -38.56 -26.94 -39.21
N ASP A 111 -39.15 -26.29 -38.21
CA ASP A 111 -40.15 -26.83 -37.26
C ASP A 111 -40.44 -28.36 -37.20
N LEU A 112 -40.22 -29.00 -36.04
CA LEU A 112 -41.29 -29.30 -35.04
C LEU A 112 -40.90 -30.26 -33.89
N ASN A 113 -41.30 -29.85 -32.68
CA ASN A 113 -41.74 -30.63 -31.50
C ASN A 113 -40.84 -31.57 -30.67
N LEU A 114 -40.80 -31.21 -29.38
CA LEU A 114 -40.88 -32.04 -28.16
C LEU A 114 -40.11 -33.38 -28.07
N ASN A 115 -39.18 -33.43 -27.11
CA ASN A 115 -39.46 -34.23 -25.91
C ASN A 115 -38.75 -33.72 -24.64
N LYS A 116 -39.43 -33.85 -23.49
CA LYS A 116 -38.87 -33.56 -22.17
C LYS A 116 -38.01 -34.75 -21.70
N MET A 117 -36.84 -34.50 -21.13
CA MET A 117 -36.16 -35.51 -20.31
C MET A 117 -36.33 -35.20 -18.83
N ASN A 118 -36.94 -36.15 -18.10
CA ASN A 118 -37.04 -36.16 -16.66
C ASN A 118 -35.67 -36.41 -16.01
N PHE A 119 -35.38 -35.73 -14.92
CA PHE A 119 -34.46 -36.23 -13.91
C PHE A 119 -35.25 -37.07 -12.91
N ASN A 120 -34.82 -38.32 -12.67
CA ASN A 120 -35.38 -39.15 -11.61
C ASN A 120 -34.83 -38.71 -10.23
N PRO A 121 -35.63 -38.77 -9.16
CA PRO A 121 -35.18 -38.51 -7.79
C PRO A 121 -34.43 -39.73 -7.22
N ILE A 122 -33.54 -39.47 -6.25
CA ILE A 122 -32.98 -40.50 -5.37
C ILE A 122 -33.77 -40.50 -4.06
N GLU A 123 -34.07 -41.71 -3.56
CA GLU A 123 -34.99 -41.98 -2.46
C GLU A 123 -34.46 -41.55 -1.08
N THR A 124 -35.37 -41.44 -0.12
CA THR A 124 -35.11 -41.06 1.28
C THR A 124 -35.56 -42.15 2.26
N ASN A 125 -35.01 -42.06 3.48
CA ASN A 125 -35.46 -42.69 4.74
C ASN A 125 -35.12 -44.17 5.01
N PRO A 126 -35.15 -44.62 6.28
CA PRO A 126 -35.39 -43.88 7.53
C PRO A 126 -34.29 -43.98 8.62
N ILE A 127 -34.44 -43.12 9.62
CA ILE A 127 -33.76 -43.16 10.94
C ILE A 127 -34.41 -44.25 11.83
N ALA A 128 -33.65 -44.82 12.76
CA ALA A 128 -34.19 -45.44 13.97
C ALA A 128 -33.63 -44.75 15.22
N GLU A 129 -34.52 -44.43 16.17
CA GLU A 129 -34.21 -43.84 17.48
C GLU A 129 -33.53 -44.87 18.41
N ILE A 130 -33.03 -44.54 19.61
CA ILE A 130 -33.84 -44.47 20.85
C ILE A 130 -32.94 -43.93 21.99
N THR A 131 -33.37 -42.81 22.61
CA THR A 131 -33.28 -42.41 24.06
C THR A 131 -31.92 -42.56 24.85
N ASN A 132 -31.66 -41.88 25.97
CA ASN A 132 -32.56 -41.22 26.92
C ASN A 132 -31.89 -40.07 27.73
N THR A 133 -32.78 -39.34 28.40
CA THR A 133 -32.67 -38.12 29.22
C THR A 133 -31.82 -38.17 30.52
N ASN A 134 -31.61 -36.96 31.07
CA ASN A 134 -31.49 -36.56 32.50
C ASN A 134 -30.14 -36.19 33.16
N SER A 135 -29.96 -34.88 33.32
CA SER A 135 -29.93 -34.14 34.60
C SER A 135 -28.79 -34.30 35.63
N ILE A 136 -28.00 -33.22 35.73
CA ILE A 136 -27.48 -32.53 36.93
C ILE A 136 -27.61 -33.23 38.30
N GLN A 137 -26.46 -33.48 38.95
CA GLN A 137 -26.28 -33.08 40.36
C GLN A 137 -24.81 -32.85 40.74
N SER A 138 -24.61 -31.92 41.68
CA SER A 138 -23.34 -31.49 42.29
C SER A 138 -22.87 -32.42 43.41
N LEU A 139 -21.55 -32.45 43.71
CA LEU A 139 -21.02 -32.26 45.08
C LEU A 139 -19.47 -32.15 45.10
N GLU A 140 -18.93 -31.92 46.30
CA GLU A 140 -17.66 -31.21 46.58
C GLU A 140 -16.38 -32.06 46.74
N GLN A 141 -15.24 -31.35 46.63
CA GLN A 141 -13.97 -31.52 47.36
C GLN A 141 -13.36 -32.92 47.60
N SER A 142 -12.15 -33.14 47.08
CA SER A 142 -10.95 -33.39 47.92
C SER A 142 -9.65 -33.43 47.10
N ASP A 143 -8.66 -32.65 47.53
CA ASP A 143 -7.23 -33.00 47.43
C ASP A 143 -6.91 -33.89 48.66
N PRO A 144 -5.93 -34.84 48.65
CA PRO A 144 -4.54 -34.46 48.32
C PRO A 144 -3.56 -35.55 47.78
N GLN A 145 -2.38 -35.06 47.39
CA GLN A 145 -1.03 -35.68 47.49
C GLN A 145 -0.54 -36.77 46.49
N LEU A 146 0.73 -36.56 46.14
CA LEU A 146 1.68 -37.37 45.37
C LEU A 146 1.73 -38.89 45.70
N VAL A 147 1.87 -39.72 44.66
CA VAL A 147 2.83 -40.86 44.64
C VAL A 147 3.47 -41.00 43.25
N THR A 148 4.78 -41.26 43.21
CA THR A 148 5.60 -41.43 42.00
C THR A 148 5.88 -42.91 41.64
N ARG A 149 5.87 -43.23 40.34
CA ARG A 149 6.48 -44.41 39.66
C ARG A 149 6.81 -43.97 38.22
N LYS A 150 8.00 -44.05 37.59
CA LYS A 150 9.13 -45.04 37.58
C LYS A 150 8.63 -46.45 37.21
N LEU A 151 9.07 -47.15 36.16
CA LEU A 151 10.08 -46.99 35.06
C LEU A 151 9.39 -47.47 33.73
N SER A 152 9.97 -47.56 32.52
CA SER A 152 11.36 -47.85 32.08
C SER A 152 11.61 -47.48 30.60
N ASN A 153 12.79 -46.91 30.31
CA ASN A 153 13.46 -47.06 29.01
C ASN A 153 14.53 -48.14 29.12
N SER A 154 14.75 -48.90 28.04
CA SER A 154 16.02 -49.60 27.76
C SER A 154 16.94 -48.65 26.97
N ASN A 155 18.15 -48.32 27.41
CA ASN A 155 19.39 -49.14 27.38
C ASN A 155 19.88 -49.39 25.93
N LEU A 156 21.12 -49.14 25.51
CA LEU A 156 22.41 -48.77 26.16
C LEU A 156 23.22 -47.85 25.18
N GLU A 157 23.99 -46.82 25.59
CA GLU A 157 25.33 -46.81 26.27
C GLU A 157 26.47 -47.19 25.29
N VAL A 158 27.53 -46.39 25.07
CA VAL A 158 28.85 -46.30 25.77
C VAL A 158 29.71 -45.37 24.86
N GLU A 159 30.61 -44.44 25.24
CA GLU A 159 30.99 -43.75 26.49
C GLU A 159 31.76 -42.42 26.13
N ILE A 160 32.44 -41.78 27.10
CA ILE A 160 33.35 -40.61 26.96
C ILE A 160 34.74 -41.00 27.53
N PRO A 161 35.84 -40.27 27.26
CA PRO A 161 36.67 -39.85 28.40
C PRO A 161 37.00 -38.35 28.45
N ASN A 162 36.95 -37.81 29.66
CA ASN A 162 37.29 -36.42 30.00
C ASN A 162 38.80 -36.11 29.90
N THR A 163 39.17 -34.84 29.87
CA THR A 163 40.04 -34.26 30.94
C THR A 163 40.09 -32.72 30.93
N ASN A 164 40.37 -32.14 32.09
CA ASN A 164 40.50 -30.70 32.32
C ASN A 164 41.85 -30.12 31.85
N SER A 165 41.90 -28.82 31.53
CA SER A 165 42.82 -27.87 32.18
C SER A 165 42.67 -26.44 31.65
N SER A 166 43.07 -25.47 32.46
CA SER A 166 43.03 -24.03 32.16
C SER A 166 44.44 -23.48 32.12
N GLN A 167 44.86 -22.77 31.06
CA GLN A 167 45.74 -21.58 31.16
C GLN A 167 46.03 -20.85 29.83
N SER A 168 45.76 -19.55 29.87
CA SER A 168 46.38 -18.37 29.23
C SER A 168 47.32 -18.43 27.99
N LEU A 169 47.09 -17.40 27.14
CA LEU A 169 48.06 -16.58 26.36
C LEU A 169 48.45 -16.95 24.90
N ALA A 170 48.04 -16.02 24.02
CA ALA A 170 48.80 -15.41 22.91
C ALA A 170 48.90 -16.09 21.51
N GLN A 171 48.39 -15.33 20.52
CA GLN A 171 48.88 -15.15 19.14
C GLN A 171 49.01 -16.34 18.17
N SER A 172 48.11 -16.40 17.18
CA SER A 172 48.46 -16.26 15.74
C SER A 172 47.23 -16.32 14.83
N GLU A 173 47.08 -15.39 13.87
CA GLU A 173 46.12 -15.52 12.76
C GLU A 173 46.61 -16.52 11.69
N PRO A 174 45.70 -17.20 10.97
CA PRO A 174 45.96 -17.70 9.62
C PRO A 174 45.21 -16.87 8.56
N ARG A 175 45.97 -16.28 7.63
CA ARG A 175 45.45 -15.63 6.41
C ARG A 175 45.27 -16.65 5.28
N LEU A 176 44.20 -16.53 4.48
CA LEU A 176 44.11 -16.89 3.06
C LEU A 176 42.88 -16.17 2.44
N PHE A 177 42.85 -15.65 1.21
CA PHE A 177 43.90 -15.21 0.27
C PHE A 177 43.19 -14.24 -0.72
N THR A 178 43.63 -12.99 -0.89
CA THR A 178 43.00 -12.05 -1.85
C THR A 178 43.90 -11.81 -3.06
N ARG A 179 43.41 -12.18 -4.26
CA ARG A 179 44.12 -11.96 -5.53
C ARG A 179 43.79 -10.58 -6.09
N LYS A 180 44.67 -9.61 -5.89
CA LYS A 180 44.71 -8.40 -6.72
C LYS A 180 45.08 -8.76 -8.16
N LEU A 181 44.47 -8.12 -9.14
CA LEU A 181 45.11 -7.80 -10.42
C LEU A 181 44.90 -6.31 -10.71
N SER A 182 45.82 -5.73 -11.48
CA SER A 182 46.10 -4.29 -11.58
C SER A 182 45.39 -3.58 -12.73
N ASN A 183 45.23 -2.27 -12.60
CA ASN A 183 44.82 -1.37 -13.68
C ASN A 183 45.73 -1.48 -14.91
N SER A 184 45.15 -1.35 -16.09
CA SER A 184 45.83 -0.89 -17.30
C SER A 184 44.94 0.11 -18.03
N THR A 185 45.44 1.31 -18.24
CA THR A 185 44.80 2.39 -18.99
C THR A 185 44.63 2.01 -20.46
N LEU A 186 43.49 2.35 -21.06
CA LEU A 186 43.33 2.49 -22.51
C LEU A 186 42.37 3.65 -22.78
N GLU A 187 42.84 4.61 -23.57
CA GLU A 187 42.09 5.79 -23.99
C GLU A 187 41.11 5.42 -25.12
N ALA A 188 39.96 6.07 -25.14
CA ALA A 188 39.08 6.13 -26.30
C ALA A 188 38.40 7.50 -26.34
N GLU A 189 38.85 8.37 -27.24
CA GLU A 189 38.24 9.68 -27.49
C GLU A 189 36.90 9.53 -28.22
N ILE A 190 35.83 10.15 -27.72
CA ILE A 190 34.63 10.51 -28.50
C ILE A 190 34.21 11.94 -28.08
N PRO A 191 33.77 12.82 -29.00
CA PRO A 191 33.97 14.28 -28.83
C PRO A 191 32.99 15.01 -27.92
N ASN A 192 33.47 16.13 -27.37
CA ASN A 192 32.65 17.16 -26.75
C ASN A 192 31.90 17.99 -27.82
N THR A 193 30.57 18.02 -27.77
CA THR A 193 29.76 19.10 -28.38
C THR A 193 28.64 19.56 -27.45
N ASN A 194 28.93 20.64 -26.71
CA ASN A 194 28.04 21.70 -26.22
C ASN A 194 26.61 21.38 -25.73
N SER A 195 26.48 21.54 -24.40
CA SER A 195 25.48 22.37 -23.70
C SER A 195 23.98 22.10 -23.88
N SER A 196 23.38 21.55 -22.83
CA SER A 196 22.08 21.99 -22.28
C SER A 196 22.07 21.78 -20.76
N GLN A 197 21.34 22.62 -20.03
CA GLN A 197 21.57 22.83 -18.60
C GLN A 197 21.06 21.70 -17.70
N SER A 198 21.91 21.18 -16.80
CA SER A 198 21.45 20.45 -15.62
C SER A 198 20.91 21.43 -14.56
N PRO A 199 19.74 21.18 -13.94
CA PRO A 199 19.31 21.96 -12.79
C PRO A 199 20.20 21.63 -11.59
N ALA A 200 20.84 22.66 -11.02
CA ALA A 200 21.79 22.51 -9.94
C ALA A 200 21.16 21.88 -8.69
N GLN A 201 21.76 20.78 -8.21
CA GLN A 201 21.46 20.24 -6.88
C GLN A 201 21.89 21.28 -5.84
N SER A 202 20.92 21.93 -5.21
CA SER A 202 21.15 22.81 -4.07
C SER A 202 20.77 22.10 -2.78
N GLU A 203 21.68 22.10 -1.81
CA GLU A 203 21.37 21.62 -0.47
C GLU A 203 20.29 22.51 0.16
N PRO A 204 19.26 21.94 0.84
CA PRO A 204 18.23 22.74 1.46
C PRO A 204 18.82 23.56 2.62
N ARG A 205 18.83 24.90 2.48
CA ARG A 205 19.28 25.79 3.56
C ARG A 205 18.31 25.73 4.74
N LEU A 206 18.76 25.12 5.83
CA LEU A 206 18.03 25.06 7.09
C LEU A 206 18.05 26.42 7.79
N VAL A 207 17.04 27.26 7.55
CA VAL A 207 16.80 28.44 8.41
C VAL A 207 16.04 27.98 9.65
N THR A 208 16.80 27.74 10.72
CA THR A 208 16.25 27.56 12.06
C THR A 208 15.78 28.93 12.56
N ARG A 209 14.56 29.34 12.17
CA ARG A 209 13.89 30.48 12.80
C ARG A 209 13.65 30.10 14.26
N LYS A 210 14.38 30.75 15.18
CA LYS A 210 13.95 30.85 16.58
C LYS A 210 12.61 31.61 16.58
N LEU A 211 11.49 30.88 16.48
CA LEU A 211 10.26 31.35 17.11
C LEU A 211 10.53 31.41 18.62
N SER A 212 9.79 32.29 19.28
CA SER A 212 9.77 32.42 20.73
C SER A 212 9.46 31.06 21.36
N ASN A 213 10.38 30.55 22.18
CA ASN A 213 10.24 29.26 22.88
C ASN A 213 9.25 29.38 24.06
N SER A 214 7.99 29.75 23.79
CA SER A 214 6.91 29.64 24.78
C SER A 214 6.13 28.35 24.53
N THR A 215 5.81 27.61 25.61
CA THR A 215 5.00 26.38 25.51
C THR A 215 3.63 26.67 24.90
N LEU A 216 3.09 27.87 25.15
CA LEU A 216 1.79 28.35 24.66
C LEU A 216 1.77 28.51 23.12
N GLU A 217 2.84 28.99 22.50
CA GLU A 217 2.95 29.07 21.03
C GLU A 217 2.99 27.66 20.40
N ALA A 218 3.77 26.75 20.98
CA ALA A 218 3.85 25.37 20.52
C ALA A 218 2.52 24.61 20.66
N GLU A 219 1.79 24.84 21.76
CA GLU A 219 0.47 24.27 21.99
C GLU A 219 -0.57 24.82 20.99
N ALA A 220 -0.54 26.13 20.72
CA ALA A 220 -1.41 26.75 19.72
C ALA A 220 -1.13 26.24 18.29
N ASP A 221 0.14 26.09 17.90
CA ASP A 221 0.57 25.52 16.61
C ASP A 221 0.03 24.09 16.43
N VAL A 222 0.25 23.21 17.43
CA VAL A 222 -0.21 21.81 17.38
C VAL A 222 -1.73 21.74 17.29
N LYS A 223 -2.44 22.49 18.14
CA LYS A 223 -3.91 22.52 18.15
C LYS A 223 -4.50 23.04 16.84
N GLN A 224 -3.86 24.03 16.21
CA GLN A 224 -4.29 24.55 14.92
C GLN A 224 -4.11 23.52 13.80
N LEU A 225 -2.93 22.88 13.72
CA LEU A 225 -2.66 21.84 12.73
C LEU A 225 -3.60 20.65 12.91
N GLU A 226 -3.66 20.09 14.11
CA GLU A 226 -4.48 18.94 14.45
C GLU A 226 -5.97 19.18 14.16
N GLY A 227 -6.47 20.39 14.43
CA GLY A 227 -7.82 20.82 14.06
C GLY A 227 -8.04 20.90 12.54
N GLY A 228 -7.10 21.47 11.79
CA GLY A 228 -7.17 21.58 10.33
C GLY A 228 -7.15 20.23 9.63
N PHE A 229 -6.23 19.35 10.03
CA PHE A 229 -6.17 17.96 9.56
C PHE A 229 -7.46 17.20 9.91
N THR A 230 -7.96 17.34 11.15
CA THR A 230 -9.16 16.63 11.60
C THR A 230 -10.37 17.04 10.78
N TYR A 231 -10.55 18.35 10.55
CA TYR A 231 -11.64 18.89 9.72
C TYR A 231 -11.64 18.34 8.28
N ALA A 232 -10.46 18.13 7.67
CA ALA A 232 -10.36 17.56 6.32
C ALA A 232 -10.90 16.13 6.27
N PHE A 233 -10.56 15.30 7.27
CA PHE A 233 -11.13 13.95 7.42
C PHE A 233 -12.62 14.00 7.82
N GLU A 234 -13.05 14.88 8.71
CA GLU A 234 -14.47 15.04 9.06
C GLU A 234 -15.34 15.26 7.82
N LYS A 235 -14.93 16.21 6.97
CA LYS A 235 -15.60 16.56 5.72
C LYS A 235 -15.65 15.41 4.70
N HIS A 236 -14.56 14.66 4.53
CA HIS A 236 -14.51 13.56 3.56
C HIS A 236 -15.23 12.30 4.05
N LEU A 237 -15.14 11.99 5.34
CA LEU A 237 -15.71 10.79 5.96
C LEU A 237 -17.17 10.96 6.42
N GLY A 238 -17.69 12.19 6.46
CA GLY A 238 -19.06 12.48 6.91
C GLY A 238 -19.25 12.37 8.42
N ILE A 239 -18.18 12.58 9.20
CA ILE A 239 -18.19 12.62 10.67
C ILE A 239 -18.08 14.08 11.14
N SER A 240 -18.36 14.36 12.41
CA SER A 240 -18.28 15.74 12.95
C SER A 240 -18.12 15.77 14.47
N LYS A 241 -17.67 16.91 14.99
CA LYS A 241 -17.54 17.23 16.43
C LYS A 241 -16.49 16.40 17.17
N THR A 242 -15.42 16.01 16.47
CA THR A 242 -14.27 15.33 17.06
C THR A 242 -13.54 16.28 18.03
N PRO A 243 -13.34 15.92 19.31
CA PRO A 243 -12.51 16.70 20.23
C PRO A 243 -11.06 16.76 19.74
N ILE A 244 -10.48 17.95 19.69
CA ILE A 244 -9.10 18.15 19.21
C ILE A 244 -8.11 17.87 20.34
N VAL A 245 -7.24 16.89 20.12
CA VAL A 245 -6.18 16.47 21.06
C VAL A 245 -5.18 17.61 21.28
N THR A 246 -4.84 17.89 22.53
CA THR A 246 -3.85 18.91 22.90
C THR A 246 -2.41 18.40 22.80
N LEU A 247 -1.44 19.31 22.85
CA LEU A 247 -0.02 18.95 22.97
C LEU A 247 0.24 18.12 24.24
N GLU A 248 -0.31 18.52 25.38
CA GLU A 248 -0.15 17.80 26.65
C GLU A 248 -0.70 16.37 26.57
N GLU A 249 -1.90 16.19 26.01
CA GLU A 249 -2.51 14.88 25.80
C GLU A 249 -1.67 14.01 24.86
N ALA A 250 -1.20 14.58 23.74
CA ALA A 250 -0.31 13.88 22.80
C ALA A 250 0.99 13.41 23.48
N GLN A 251 1.64 14.27 24.25
CA GLN A 251 2.86 13.93 24.99
C GLN A 251 2.60 12.87 26.07
N ALA A 252 1.49 12.98 26.81
CA ALA A 252 1.08 11.99 27.80
C ALA A 252 0.77 10.62 27.17
N HIS A 253 0.19 10.59 25.96
CA HIS A 253 0.02 9.34 25.21
C HIS A 253 1.36 8.74 24.78
N LEU A 254 2.26 9.53 24.18
CA LEU A 254 3.59 9.05 23.78
C LEU A 254 4.42 8.53 24.98
N GLY A 255 4.36 9.21 26.13
CA GLY A 255 5.05 8.76 27.35
C GLY A 255 4.49 7.47 27.92
N LYS A 256 3.17 7.22 27.79
CA LYS A 256 2.57 5.91 28.13
C LYS A 256 3.06 4.81 27.20
N ILE A 257 3.12 5.06 25.89
CA ILE A 257 3.68 4.10 24.92
C ILE A 257 5.14 3.77 25.24
N GLU A 258 5.97 4.78 25.54
CA GLU A 258 7.36 4.58 25.93
C GLU A 258 7.49 3.74 27.20
N THR A 259 6.67 4.03 28.21
CA THR A 259 6.63 3.27 29.47
C THR A 259 6.22 1.80 29.27
N ILE A 260 5.23 1.52 28.40
CA ILE A 260 4.65 0.18 28.23
C ILE A 260 5.46 -0.69 27.25
N THR A 261 6.01 -0.09 26.19
CA THR A 261 6.63 -0.83 25.08
C THR A 261 8.15 -0.73 25.02
N GLY A 262 8.76 0.23 25.72
CA GLY A 262 10.19 0.55 25.61
C GLY A 262 10.59 1.24 24.29
N LEU A 263 9.66 1.43 23.35
CA LEU A 263 9.90 2.26 22.16
C LEU A 263 9.94 3.74 22.53
N LYS A 264 10.63 4.53 21.72
CA LYS A 264 10.68 5.98 21.84
C LYS A 264 9.97 6.57 20.63
N PRO A 265 8.66 6.85 20.73
CA PRO A 265 7.86 7.31 19.61
C PRO A 265 7.97 8.83 19.41
N ALA A 266 7.91 9.25 18.15
CA ALA A 266 7.68 10.64 17.76
C ALA A 266 6.54 10.72 16.73
N ILE A 267 5.73 11.78 16.84
CA ILE A 267 4.75 12.16 15.82
C ILE A 267 5.38 13.23 14.95
N ILE A 268 5.33 13.07 13.62
CA ILE A 268 5.81 14.05 12.64
C ILE A 268 4.64 14.51 11.78
N TYR A 269 4.26 15.77 11.93
CA TYR A 269 3.37 16.45 10.99
C TYR A 269 4.19 16.93 9.79
N LEU A 270 3.77 16.54 8.58
CA LEU A 270 4.34 16.99 7.31
C LEU A 270 3.27 17.80 6.57
N PHE A 271 3.47 19.11 6.45
CA PHE A 271 2.45 20.02 5.91
C PHE A 271 3.06 21.18 5.11
N PHE A 272 2.26 21.79 4.24
CA PHE A 272 2.69 22.93 3.43
C PHE A 272 2.09 24.23 3.98
N LYS A 273 2.93 25.21 4.33
CA LYS A 273 2.48 26.49 4.87
C LYS A 273 2.54 27.60 3.81
N PRO A 274 1.52 28.48 3.71
CA PRO A 274 1.59 29.67 2.87
C PRO A 274 2.78 30.55 3.26
N GLY A 275 3.64 30.83 2.29
CA GLY A 275 4.70 31.81 2.46
C GLY A 275 4.09 33.20 2.63
N PHE A 276 4.25 33.80 3.81
CA PHE A 276 3.87 35.20 4.03
C PHE A 276 4.73 36.09 3.13
N LYS A 277 4.20 36.48 1.96
CA LYS A 277 4.61 37.74 1.32
C LYS A 277 4.17 38.86 2.26
N ALA A 278 5.13 39.55 2.84
CA ALA A 278 4.86 40.71 3.67
C ALA A 278 4.36 41.85 2.78
N GLU A 279 3.05 41.94 2.58
CA GLU A 279 2.45 43.13 1.99
C GLU A 279 2.67 44.32 2.92
N THR A 280 3.56 45.21 2.49
CA THR A 280 3.75 46.52 3.09
C THR A 280 2.59 47.44 2.72
N THR A 281 1.39 47.16 3.22
CA THR A 281 0.21 48.01 3.08
C THR A 281 -0.06 48.75 4.39
N LYS A 282 0.35 50.02 4.43
CA LYS A 282 0.10 50.91 5.57
C LYS A 282 -1.40 51.19 5.74
N GLY A 283 -1.99 50.64 6.81
CA GLY A 283 -3.01 51.34 7.61
C GLY A 283 -4.47 51.06 7.29
N LYS A 284 -5.16 50.42 8.25
CA LYS A 284 -6.09 51.10 9.19
C LYS A 284 -6.43 50.15 10.36
N PRO A 285 -6.74 50.67 11.57
CA PRO A 285 -6.92 49.83 12.75
C PRO A 285 -8.26 49.07 12.73
N PHE A 286 -8.21 47.80 13.12
CA PHE A 286 -9.40 46.95 13.26
C PHE A 286 -10.13 47.30 14.56
N ASN A 287 -11.38 47.78 14.46
CA ASN A 287 -12.13 48.28 15.62
C ASN A 287 -12.94 47.15 16.26
N SER A 288 -12.64 46.81 17.51
CA SER A 288 -13.26 45.71 18.24
C SER A 288 -14.63 46.07 18.83
N LYS A 289 -15.73 45.64 18.19
CA LYS A 289 -17.08 45.63 18.79
C LYS A 289 -17.92 44.45 18.31
N GLY A 290 -18.65 43.82 19.22
CA GLY A 290 -19.89 43.08 18.89
C GLY A 290 -19.84 41.56 18.95
N LEU A 291 -19.57 40.98 20.12
CA LEU A 291 -20.05 39.62 20.43
C LEU A 291 -21.53 39.74 20.85
N THR A 292 -22.50 39.15 20.13
CA THR A 292 -23.81 38.59 20.61
C THR A 292 -24.79 38.31 19.46
N SER A 293 -25.83 37.50 19.75
CA SER A 293 -27.04 37.23 18.96
C SER A 293 -26.97 36.19 17.82
N THR A 294 -27.14 34.94 18.25
CA THR A 294 -27.84 33.83 17.57
C THR A 294 -28.77 34.17 16.38
N LYS A 295 -28.47 33.61 15.20
CA LYS A 295 -29.41 33.00 14.24
C LYS A 295 -28.64 32.17 13.18
N PRO A 296 -29.20 31.07 12.63
CA PRO A 296 -28.55 30.33 11.56
C PRO A 296 -28.76 31.06 10.23
N GLU A 297 -27.72 31.74 9.75
CA GLU A 297 -27.74 32.41 8.45
C GLU A 297 -27.51 31.40 7.32
N ARG A 298 -28.22 31.57 6.20
CA ARG A 298 -28.17 30.62 5.07
C ARG A 298 -26.81 30.67 4.38
N GLU A 299 -26.27 29.52 3.99
CA GLU A 299 -25.08 29.44 3.14
C GLU A 299 -25.29 30.20 1.82
N THR A 300 -24.66 31.38 1.70
CA THR A 300 -24.53 32.09 0.42
C THR A 300 -23.30 31.60 -0.34
N THR A 301 -23.37 31.68 -1.67
CA THR A 301 -22.40 31.10 -2.60
C THR A 301 -20.97 31.64 -2.42
N GLU A 302 -20.81 32.85 -1.89
CA GLU A 302 -19.51 33.48 -1.62
C GLU A 302 -18.66 32.72 -0.58
N ASN A 303 -19.27 32.11 0.43
CA ASN A 303 -18.54 31.30 1.41
C ASN A 303 -18.07 29.94 0.84
N ARG A 304 -18.65 29.47 -0.27
CA ARG A 304 -18.14 28.31 -1.02
C ARG A 304 -16.90 28.63 -1.84
N GLN A 305 -16.65 29.89 -2.21
CA GLN A 305 -15.38 30.28 -2.84
C GLN A 305 -14.27 30.46 -1.80
N LYS A 306 -14.55 31.16 -0.69
CA LYS A 306 -13.54 31.40 0.38
C LYS A 306 -13.01 30.14 1.08
N THR A 307 -13.72 29.01 1.01
CA THR A 307 -13.29 27.72 1.59
C THR A 307 -12.70 26.74 0.57
N ARG A 308 -12.68 27.07 -0.73
CA ARG A 308 -12.00 26.28 -1.77
C ARG A 308 -10.59 26.81 -2.04
N SER A 309 -10.40 28.14 -2.09
CA SER A 309 -9.12 28.74 -2.50
C SER A 309 -7.94 28.59 -1.53
N HIS A 310 -8.16 28.41 -0.21
CA HIS A 310 -7.05 28.55 0.75
C HIS A 310 -5.99 27.43 0.67
N TRP A 311 -6.35 26.23 0.21
CA TRP A 311 -5.46 25.06 0.13
C TRP A 311 -5.09 24.66 -1.31
N GLU A 312 -5.92 25.00 -2.30
CA GLU A 312 -5.71 24.63 -3.71
C GLU A 312 -4.82 25.64 -4.47
N GLU A 313 -4.77 26.93 -4.09
CA GLU A 313 -4.14 27.99 -4.92
C GLU A 313 -2.66 28.30 -4.59
N ASN A 314 -2.09 27.81 -3.49
CA ASN A 314 -0.73 28.18 -3.06
C ASN A 314 0.33 27.12 -3.36
N LEU A 315 0.67 26.90 -4.63
CA LEU A 315 1.77 26.00 -5.04
C LEU A 315 3.16 26.42 -4.51
N ASP A 316 3.33 27.72 -4.19
CA ASP A 316 4.51 28.33 -3.58
C ASP A 316 4.62 28.09 -2.05
N THR A 317 3.67 27.37 -1.46
CA THR A 317 3.77 26.93 -0.05
C THR A 317 5.03 26.10 0.16
N GLN A 318 5.72 26.32 1.28
CA GLN A 318 6.92 25.55 1.63
C GLN A 318 6.59 24.43 2.61
N LEU A 319 7.31 23.32 2.47
CA LEU A 319 7.26 22.20 3.40
C LEU A 319 7.72 22.63 4.80
N GLU A 320 6.90 22.33 5.79
CA GLU A 320 7.24 22.41 7.21
C GLU A 320 7.07 21.03 7.87
N LEU A 321 7.98 20.75 8.80
CA LEU A 321 7.94 19.61 9.70
C LEU A 321 7.64 20.13 11.10
N LEU A 322 6.71 19.47 11.81
CA LEU A 322 6.51 19.67 13.24
C LEU A 322 6.59 18.31 13.95
N VAL A 323 7.50 18.18 14.91
CA VAL A 323 7.75 16.94 15.65
C VAL A 323 7.32 17.07 17.10
N VAL A 324 6.45 16.16 17.53
CA VAL A 324 6.04 15.98 18.93
C VAL A 324 6.68 14.70 19.46
N THR A 325 7.35 14.79 20.60
CA THR A 325 7.92 13.64 21.33
C THR A 325 7.36 13.59 22.74
N ALA A 326 7.45 12.44 23.41
CA ALA A 326 6.91 12.20 24.76
C ALA A 326 7.25 13.27 25.82
N SER A 327 8.34 14.03 25.66
CA SER A 327 8.69 15.15 26.52
C SER A 327 9.48 16.26 25.81
N GLY A 328 9.55 17.43 26.44
CA GLY A 328 10.28 18.60 25.97
C GLY A 328 9.51 19.44 24.95
N THR A 329 10.17 20.45 24.37
CA THR A 329 9.58 21.37 23.40
C THR A 329 9.33 20.69 22.05
N VAL A 330 8.25 21.11 21.38
CA VAL A 330 7.98 20.78 19.97
C VAL A 330 9.12 21.28 19.08
N ILE A 331 9.52 20.48 18.10
CA ILE A 331 10.56 20.84 17.12
C ILE A 331 9.86 21.23 15.82
N ARG A 332 10.09 22.46 15.34
CA ARG A 332 9.54 22.95 14.06
C ARG A 332 10.68 23.27 13.09
N LYS A 333 10.60 22.78 11.85
CA LYS A 333 11.60 23.03 10.79
C LYS A 333 10.89 23.44 9.51
N GLN A 334 11.36 24.53 8.90
CA GLN A 334 10.94 24.94 7.55
C GLN A 334 12.02 24.51 6.56
N VAL A 335 11.63 23.87 5.46
CA VAL A 335 12.55 23.33 4.45
C VAL A 335 12.61 24.30 3.27
N GLN A 336 13.63 25.16 3.26
CA GLN A 336 13.78 26.13 2.17
C GLN A 336 14.04 25.43 0.84
N GLY A 337 13.38 25.90 -0.22
CA GLY A 337 13.51 25.32 -1.57
C GLY A 337 12.74 24.02 -1.78
N ALA A 338 11.90 23.59 -0.83
CA ALA A 338 10.97 22.48 -0.98
C ALA A 338 9.54 23.00 -1.09
N THR A 339 9.13 23.43 -2.29
CA THR A 339 7.73 23.88 -2.51
C THR A 339 6.76 22.70 -2.62
N ARG A 340 5.47 22.93 -2.35
CA ARG A 340 4.43 21.90 -2.50
C ARG A 340 4.47 21.26 -3.88
N SER A 341 4.57 22.05 -4.95
CA SER A 341 4.65 21.53 -6.32
C SER A 341 5.85 20.60 -6.52
N GLN A 342 7.04 20.98 -6.05
CA GLN A 342 8.25 20.17 -6.17
C GLN A 342 8.17 18.87 -5.38
N VAL A 343 7.78 18.95 -4.10
CA VAL A 343 7.70 17.77 -3.22
C VAL A 343 6.65 16.78 -3.73
N LEU A 344 5.47 17.25 -4.14
CA LEU A 344 4.41 16.39 -4.69
C LEU A 344 4.71 15.85 -6.09
N SER A 345 5.55 16.54 -6.88
CA SER A 345 6.07 15.99 -8.14
C SER A 345 7.02 14.82 -7.89
N VAL A 346 8.04 15.02 -7.05
CA VAL A 346 9.02 13.98 -6.71
C VAL A 346 8.36 12.80 -5.99
N ALA A 347 7.36 13.04 -5.12
CA ALA A 347 6.57 11.99 -4.46
C ALA A 347 5.86 11.05 -5.46
N ARG A 348 5.23 11.61 -6.49
CA ARG A 348 4.51 10.83 -7.53
C ARG A 348 5.48 10.04 -8.41
N GLU A 349 6.56 10.66 -8.88
CA GLU A 349 7.57 9.95 -9.67
C GLU A 349 8.30 8.88 -8.84
N PHE A 350 8.48 9.08 -7.53
CA PHE A 350 9.04 8.07 -6.63
C PHE A 350 8.16 6.83 -6.50
N GLN A 351 6.84 7.00 -6.31
CA GLN A 351 5.89 5.88 -6.31
C GLN A 351 5.91 5.15 -7.66
N LYS A 352 5.76 5.90 -8.76
CA LYS A 352 5.74 5.37 -10.14
C LYS A 352 6.99 4.56 -10.47
N SER A 353 8.17 5.04 -10.10
CA SER A 353 9.44 4.35 -10.31
C SER A 353 9.65 3.13 -9.39
N ILE A 354 9.10 3.11 -8.16
CA ILE A 354 9.05 1.87 -7.35
C ILE A 354 8.16 0.81 -8.02
N THR A 355 7.03 1.22 -8.62
CA THR A 355 6.08 0.31 -9.26
C THR A 355 6.49 -0.18 -10.66
N ASN A 356 7.57 0.35 -11.24
CA ASN A 356 8.05 -0.05 -12.56
C ASN A 356 9.32 -0.91 -12.46
N PHE A 357 9.16 -2.23 -12.61
CA PHE A 357 10.24 -3.22 -12.52
C PHE A 357 11.34 -3.05 -13.59
N GLU A 358 11.00 -2.53 -14.77
CA GLU A 358 11.94 -2.37 -15.90
C GLU A 358 13.00 -1.28 -15.67
N SER A 359 12.84 -0.46 -14.62
CA SER A 359 13.64 0.74 -14.35
C SER A 359 14.45 0.62 -13.05
N ALA A 360 15.28 -0.41 -12.98
CA ALA A 360 16.08 -0.74 -11.79
C ALA A 360 16.81 0.49 -11.21
N ASN A 361 16.52 0.80 -9.95
CA ASN A 361 17.10 1.90 -9.15
C ASN A 361 16.81 3.34 -9.61
N VAL A 362 15.92 3.58 -10.59
CA VAL A 362 15.46 4.95 -10.94
C VAL A 362 14.76 5.64 -9.76
N TYR A 363 14.17 4.86 -8.85
CA TYR A 363 13.58 5.37 -7.60
C TYR A 363 14.61 5.97 -6.62
N LEU A 364 15.90 5.59 -6.69
CA LEU A 364 16.85 5.84 -5.60
C LEU A 364 17.23 7.33 -5.45
N PRO A 365 17.50 8.12 -6.51
CA PRO A 365 17.71 9.56 -6.40
C PRO A 365 16.48 10.31 -5.86
N LEU A 366 15.27 9.83 -6.22
CA LEU A 366 14.00 10.40 -5.75
C LEU A 366 13.78 10.10 -4.26
N ALA A 367 14.06 8.86 -3.82
CA ALA A 367 14.07 8.46 -2.41
C ALA A 367 15.01 9.33 -1.56
N GLN A 368 16.20 9.63 -2.09
CA GLN A 368 17.19 10.50 -1.45
C GLN A 368 16.74 11.95 -1.38
N GLN A 369 16.15 12.48 -2.45
CA GLN A 369 15.62 13.84 -2.45
C GLN A 369 14.48 14.01 -1.43
N LEU A 370 13.59 13.03 -1.34
CA LEU A 370 12.52 13.01 -0.36
C LEU A 370 13.05 12.82 1.06
N TYR A 371 14.07 11.99 1.30
CA TYR A 371 14.72 11.88 2.62
C TYR A 371 15.32 13.22 3.08
N ARG A 372 16.05 13.90 2.18
CA ARG A 372 16.64 15.23 2.43
C ARG A 372 15.61 16.28 2.84
N TRP A 373 14.39 16.20 2.31
CA TRP A 373 13.30 17.13 2.64
C TRP A 373 12.49 16.70 3.87
N LEU A 374 12.13 15.43 3.98
CA LEU A 374 11.13 14.95 4.93
C LEU A 374 11.72 14.44 6.26
N ILE A 375 13.02 14.12 6.31
CA ILE A 375 13.65 13.45 7.47
C ILE A 375 14.91 14.16 7.95
N SER A 376 15.86 14.47 7.04
CA SER A 376 17.13 15.11 7.42
C SER A 376 17.00 16.40 8.27
N PRO A 377 15.99 17.28 8.09
CA PRO A 377 15.85 18.51 8.89
C PRO A 377 15.68 18.30 10.41
N VAL A 378 15.22 17.11 10.82
CA VAL A 378 14.92 16.74 12.22
C VAL A 378 15.75 15.54 12.71
N GLU A 379 16.59 14.96 11.85
CA GLU A 379 17.28 13.69 12.13
C GLU A 379 18.25 13.78 13.31
N GLN A 380 18.89 14.93 13.53
CA GLN A 380 19.77 15.15 14.68
C GLN A 380 18.99 15.09 16.00
N GLU A 381 17.82 15.73 16.06
CA GLU A 381 16.95 15.72 17.23
C GLU A 381 16.34 14.33 17.49
N LEU A 382 15.95 13.60 16.43
CA LEU A 382 15.48 12.21 16.54
C LEU A 382 16.57 11.31 17.13
N LYS A 383 17.81 11.41 16.63
CA LYS A 383 18.97 10.67 17.14
C LYS A 383 19.30 11.05 18.59
N ALA A 384 19.32 12.33 18.92
CA ALA A 384 19.61 12.82 20.28
C ALA A 384 18.58 12.32 21.31
N LYS A 385 17.30 12.26 20.93
CA LYS A 385 16.21 11.71 21.76
C LYS A 385 16.10 10.17 21.70
N LYS A 386 16.95 9.51 20.90
CA LYS A 386 16.95 8.05 20.65
C LYS A 386 15.60 7.52 20.14
N ILE A 387 14.90 8.31 19.32
CA ILE A 387 13.63 7.91 18.70
C ILE A 387 13.87 6.67 17.83
N ASN A 388 12.95 5.71 17.91
CA ASN A 388 13.00 4.46 17.12
C ASN A 388 11.64 4.09 16.50
N ASN A 389 10.59 4.89 16.74
CA ASN A 389 9.27 4.73 16.14
C ASN A 389 8.74 6.09 15.68
N LEU A 390 8.19 6.16 14.46
CA LEU A 390 7.70 7.38 13.82
C LEU A 390 6.25 7.21 13.36
N ALA A 391 5.35 8.06 13.87
CA ALA A 391 3.99 8.21 13.37
C ALA A 391 3.88 9.48 12.53
N PHE A 392 3.51 9.36 11.26
CA PHE A 392 3.36 10.51 10.37
C PHE A 392 1.90 10.96 10.29
N ILE A 393 1.67 12.27 10.34
CA ILE A 393 0.41 12.92 9.96
C ILE A 393 0.73 13.78 8.74
N MET A 394 0.21 13.38 7.59
CA MET A 394 0.67 13.90 6.30
C MET A 394 -0.41 14.67 5.56
N ASP A 395 -0.01 15.81 5.00
CA ASP A 395 -0.84 16.63 4.12
C ASP A 395 -1.14 15.92 2.79
N VAL A 396 -2.10 16.46 2.04
CA VAL A 396 -2.63 15.84 0.84
C VAL A 396 -1.58 15.78 -0.28
N GLY A 397 -1.53 14.64 -0.97
CA GLY A 397 -0.50 14.27 -1.93
C GLY A 397 0.71 13.56 -1.31
N LEU A 398 0.81 13.48 0.02
CA LEU A 398 1.86 12.74 0.73
C LEU A 398 1.33 11.48 1.43
N ARG A 399 0.01 11.29 1.55
CA ARG A 399 -0.56 10.18 2.35
C ARG A 399 -0.35 8.81 1.71
N SER A 400 -0.10 8.77 0.40
CA SER A 400 0.26 7.57 -0.34
C SER A 400 1.78 7.29 -0.40
N LEU A 401 2.64 8.14 0.20
CA LEU A 401 4.09 8.03 0.06
C LEU A 401 4.65 6.79 0.79
N PRO A 402 5.42 5.90 0.12
CA PRO A 402 6.05 4.74 0.76
C PRO A 402 7.22 5.19 1.64
N MET A 403 6.90 5.74 2.81
CA MET A 403 7.87 6.30 3.76
C MET A 403 8.99 5.31 4.09
N ALA A 404 8.69 4.01 4.18
CA ALA A 404 9.68 2.95 4.43
C ALA A 404 10.85 2.93 3.43
N ALA A 405 10.61 3.34 2.17
CA ALA A 405 11.60 3.33 1.09
C ALA A 405 12.37 4.66 0.93
N LEU A 406 12.17 5.66 1.80
CA LEU A 406 13.06 6.83 1.82
C LEU A 406 14.49 6.40 2.22
N HIS A 407 15.50 6.94 1.52
CA HIS A 407 16.88 6.46 1.59
C HIS A 407 17.84 7.62 1.86
N ASP A 408 18.77 7.49 2.79
CA ASP A 408 19.68 8.60 3.16
C ASP A 408 20.95 8.71 2.30
N GLY A 409 21.17 7.72 1.42
CA GLY A 409 22.40 7.54 0.63
C GLY A 409 23.20 6.31 1.06
N THR A 410 22.96 5.80 2.26
CA THR A 410 23.60 4.61 2.86
C THR A 410 22.61 3.49 3.18
N GLY A 411 21.37 3.81 3.54
CA GLY A 411 20.32 2.83 3.85
C GLY A 411 18.93 3.46 3.99
N PHE A 412 17.92 2.58 3.98
CA PHE A 412 16.51 2.96 4.05
C PHE A 412 16.09 3.35 5.48
N ILE A 413 15.13 4.26 5.61
CA ILE A 413 14.63 4.70 6.91
C ILE A 413 13.99 3.57 7.73
N VAL A 414 13.38 2.57 7.07
CA VAL A 414 12.84 1.37 7.72
C VAL A 414 13.91 0.57 8.48
N GLU A 415 15.19 0.68 8.09
CA GLU A 415 16.31 0.07 8.81
C GLU A 415 16.58 0.73 10.15
N ARG A 416 16.10 1.96 10.37
CA ARG A 416 16.33 2.75 11.59
C ARG A 416 15.09 2.92 12.48
N TYR A 417 13.89 2.97 11.89
CA TYR A 417 12.66 3.25 12.63
C TYR A 417 11.51 2.32 12.20
N SER A 418 10.62 1.95 13.13
CA SER A 418 9.28 1.47 12.79
C SER A 418 8.36 2.64 12.46
N LEU A 419 7.48 2.46 11.47
CA LEU A 419 6.74 3.56 10.85
C LEU A 419 5.23 3.30 10.90
N GLY A 420 4.44 4.37 10.95
CA GLY A 420 2.99 4.34 10.73
C GLY A 420 2.45 5.66 10.22
N LEU A 421 1.26 5.62 9.63
CA LEU A 421 0.48 6.77 9.17
C LEU A 421 -0.72 6.95 10.10
N MET A 422 -0.93 8.13 10.65
CA MET A 422 -2.17 8.50 11.32
C MET A 422 -2.98 9.42 10.41
N PRO A 423 -4.33 9.30 10.38
CA PRO A 423 -5.16 10.36 9.81
C PRO A 423 -4.94 11.64 10.62
N THR A 424 -5.23 11.59 11.92
CA THR A 424 -4.91 12.60 12.95
C THR A 424 -4.79 11.93 14.32
N LEU A 425 -4.35 12.64 15.36
CA LEU A 425 -4.40 12.12 16.73
C LEU A 425 -5.84 12.02 17.24
N SER A 426 -6.65 13.03 16.95
CA SER A 426 -8.03 13.21 17.39
C SER A 426 -8.97 12.13 16.85
N LEU A 427 -8.66 11.58 15.67
CA LEU A 427 -9.37 10.46 15.07
C LEU A 427 -8.76 9.08 15.37
N THR A 428 -7.62 9.03 16.06
CA THR A 428 -6.89 7.78 16.36
C THR A 428 -7.08 7.38 17.82
N ASN A 429 -7.48 6.13 18.06
CA ASN A 429 -7.53 5.61 19.43
C ASN A 429 -6.12 5.22 19.91
N MET A 430 -5.49 6.13 20.67
CA MET A 430 -4.11 6.03 21.15
C MET A 430 -3.87 5.00 22.28
N ASN A 431 -4.89 4.26 22.72
CA ASN A 431 -4.73 3.28 23.80
C ASN A 431 -4.09 1.99 23.29
N TYR A 432 -2.83 1.74 23.68
CA TYR A 432 -2.12 0.49 23.42
C TYR A 432 -2.88 -0.73 23.95
N VAL A 433 -2.87 -1.80 23.17
CA VAL A 433 -3.28 -3.14 23.58
C VAL A 433 -2.34 -4.14 22.91
N ASP A 434 -1.68 -4.99 23.68
CA ASP A 434 -0.92 -6.12 23.15
C ASP A 434 -1.87 -7.03 22.37
N ILE A 435 -1.68 -7.15 21.04
CA ILE A 435 -2.59 -7.91 20.19
C ILE A 435 -2.27 -9.40 20.11
N ARG A 436 -1.14 -9.85 20.67
CA ARG A 436 -0.69 -11.26 20.66
C ARG A 436 -1.64 -12.21 21.40
N LYS A 437 -2.48 -11.67 22.27
CA LYS A 437 -3.52 -12.40 23.01
C LYS A 437 -4.84 -12.62 22.24
N PHE A 438 -5.02 -12.02 21.06
CA PHE A 438 -6.26 -12.15 20.29
C PHE A 438 -6.12 -13.19 19.19
N GLN A 439 -7.20 -13.91 18.92
CA GLN A 439 -7.30 -14.75 17.72
C GLN A 439 -7.60 -13.91 16.47
N VAL A 440 -7.24 -14.46 15.31
CA VAL A 440 -7.48 -13.87 13.99
C VAL A 440 -8.74 -14.46 13.36
N LEU A 441 -9.61 -13.60 12.83
CA LEU A 441 -10.59 -14.01 11.82
C LEU A 441 -10.04 -13.68 10.44
N ALA A 442 -9.55 -14.70 9.74
CA ALA A 442 -9.00 -14.55 8.40
C ALA A 442 -10.07 -14.94 7.38
N MET A 443 -10.29 -14.11 6.37
CA MET A 443 -11.31 -14.33 5.35
C MET A 443 -10.78 -13.89 3.99
N GLY A 444 -11.21 -14.54 2.90
CA GLY A 444 -10.70 -14.18 1.58
C GLY A 444 -11.38 -14.89 0.43
N ALA A 445 -11.09 -14.45 -0.79
CA ALA A 445 -11.53 -15.09 -2.01
C ALA A 445 -10.34 -15.32 -2.93
N SER A 446 -10.18 -16.55 -3.42
CA SER A 446 -9.17 -16.93 -4.41
C SER A 446 -9.71 -16.89 -5.84
N TYR A 447 -11.03 -16.99 -6.01
CA TYR A 447 -11.72 -16.96 -7.30
C TYR A 447 -12.66 -15.76 -7.41
N PHE A 448 -12.71 -15.18 -8.60
CA PHE A 448 -13.56 -14.03 -8.91
C PHE A 448 -14.15 -14.16 -10.31
N LYS A 449 -15.39 -13.71 -10.51
CA LYS A 449 -16.05 -13.76 -11.83
C LYS A 449 -15.45 -12.76 -12.84
N ASN A 450 -15.08 -11.57 -12.36
CA ASN A 450 -14.71 -10.41 -13.19
C ASN A 450 -13.35 -9.79 -12.77
N LYS A 451 -12.47 -10.57 -12.16
CA LYS A 451 -11.12 -10.16 -11.70
C LYS A 451 -10.16 -11.36 -11.78
N ASN A 452 -8.86 -11.09 -11.82
CA ASN A 452 -7.85 -12.14 -11.80
C ASN A 452 -7.93 -12.94 -10.47
N PRO A 453 -7.76 -14.27 -10.51
CA PRO A 453 -7.71 -15.10 -9.30
C PRO A 453 -6.50 -14.73 -8.43
N LEU A 454 -6.60 -15.00 -7.13
CA LEU A 454 -5.53 -14.83 -6.15
C LEU A 454 -5.19 -16.20 -5.54
N PRO A 455 -4.37 -17.02 -6.22
CA PRO A 455 -4.08 -18.39 -5.81
C PRO A 455 -3.31 -18.52 -4.48
N ALA A 456 -2.65 -17.47 -3.98
CA ALA A 456 -2.03 -17.45 -2.65
C ALA A 456 -3.05 -17.50 -1.51
N VAL A 457 -4.24 -16.91 -1.69
CA VAL A 457 -5.22 -16.68 -0.60
C VAL A 457 -5.50 -17.92 0.25
N PRO A 458 -5.75 -19.13 -0.28
CA PRO A 458 -6.01 -20.30 0.56
C PRO A 458 -4.82 -20.70 1.43
N VAL A 459 -3.59 -20.54 0.92
CA VAL A 459 -2.34 -20.79 1.65
C VAL A 459 -2.11 -19.70 2.70
N GLU A 460 -2.31 -18.43 2.34
CA GLU A 460 -2.22 -17.29 3.26
C GLU A 460 -3.16 -17.47 4.46
N LEU A 461 -4.44 -17.82 4.24
CA LEU A 461 -5.39 -18.01 5.33
C LEU A 461 -4.96 -19.17 6.25
N SER A 462 -4.52 -20.31 5.73
CA SER A 462 -4.02 -21.45 6.54
C SER A 462 -2.76 -21.05 7.33
N MET A 463 -1.80 -20.38 6.69
CA MET A 463 -0.61 -19.85 7.36
C MET A 463 -0.98 -18.94 8.54
N VAL A 464 -1.91 -18.02 8.32
CA VAL A 464 -2.36 -17.02 9.30
C VAL A 464 -3.27 -17.60 10.39
N THR A 465 -3.93 -18.74 10.21
CA THR A 465 -4.86 -19.28 11.24
C THR A 465 -4.48 -20.63 11.85
N GLU A 466 -3.52 -21.35 11.27
CA GLU A 466 -3.15 -22.71 11.69
C GLU A 466 -1.65 -22.89 11.95
N LYS A 467 -0.77 -22.13 11.26
CA LYS A 467 0.69 -22.30 11.35
C LYS A 467 1.37 -21.23 12.18
N LEU A 468 1.04 -19.96 11.93
CA LEU A 468 1.70 -18.79 12.52
C LEU A 468 0.84 -18.07 13.56
N TRP A 469 -0.44 -18.42 13.67
CA TRP A 469 -1.34 -17.84 14.67
C TRP A 469 -2.49 -18.78 14.95
N SER A 470 -3.31 -18.46 15.96
CA SER A 470 -4.56 -19.17 16.25
C SER A 470 -5.77 -18.37 15.74
N GLY A 471 -6.61 -18.99 14.92
CA GLY A 471 -7.73 -18.26 14.34
C GLY A 471 -8.78 -19.12 13.66
N LYS A 472 -9.59 -18.46 12.84
CA LYS A 472 -10.61 -19.07 11.99
C LYS A 472 -10.53 -18.53 10.58
N ALA A 473 -10.43 -19.43 9.61
CA ALA A 473 -10.50 -19.10 8.17
C ALA A 473 -11.95 -19.15 7.64
N LEU A 474 -12.28 -18.27 6.70
CA LEU A 474 -13.51 -18.32 5.89
C LEU A 474 -13.18 -17.95 4.42
N LEU A 475 -13.12 -18.96 3.56
CA LEU A 475 -12.68 -18.86 2.16
C LEU A 475 -13.87 -18.86 1.19
N ASN A 476 -13.73 -18.14 0.06
CA ASN A 476 -14.65 -18.14 -1.09
C ASN A 476 -16.12 -17.97 -0.67
N GLU A 477 -17.00 -18.96 -0.87
CA GLU A 477 -18.42 -18.91 -0.53
C GLU A 477 -18.70 -18.53 0.94
N ALA A 478 -17.76 -18.81 1.84
CA ALA A 478 -17.84 -18.44 3.25
C ALA A 478 -17.49 -16.96 3.52
N PHE A 479 -16.81 -16.27 2.59
CA PHE A 479 -16.34 -14.88 2.73
C PHE A 479 -17.44 -13.85 2.41
N THR A 480 -18.38 -13.71 3.34
CA THR A 480 -19.51 -12.76 3.27
C THR A 480 -19.61 -11.91 4.54
N VAL A 481 -20.29 -10.75 4.45
CA VAL A 481 -20.56 -9.89 5.63
C VAL A 481 -21.35 -10.64 6.71
N ALA A 482 -22.29 -11.50 6.30
CA ALA A 482 -23.12 -12.28 7.22
C ALA A 482 -22.28 -13.26 8.04
N ASN A 483 -21.37 -13.99 7.39
CA ASN A 483 -20.49 -14.94 8.06
C ASN A 483 -19.44 -14.25 8.93
N LEU A 484 -18.89 -13.11 8.49
CA LEU A 484 -17.99 -12.28 9.31
C LEU A 484 -18.68 -11.87 10.62
N ARG A 485 -19.91 -11.32 10.52
CA ARG A 485 -20.68 -10.91 11.70
C ARG A 485 -21.04 -12.09 12.60
N LYS A 486 -21.43 -13.23 12.03
CA LYS A 486 -21.73 -14.47 12.77
C LYS A 486 -20.51 -14.96 13.56
N ALA A 487 -19.34 -15.04 12.92
CA ALA A 487 -18.09 -15.43 13.58
C ALA A 487 -17.74 -14.47 14.74
N ARG A 488 -17.83 -13.16 14.51
CA ARG A 488 -17.52 -12.14 15.53
C ARG A 488 -18.56 -12.01 16.65
N ALA A 489 -19.78 -12.49 16.44
CA ALA A 489 -20.79 -12.61 17.49
C ALA A 489 -20.52 -13.80 18.42
N SER A 490 -19.96 -14.89 17.89
CA SER A 490 -19.56 -16.06 18.69
C SER A 490 -18.26 -15.84 19.46
N GLN A 491 -17.34 -15.01 18.94
CA GLN A 491 -16.02 -14.81 19.56
C GLN A 491 -15.44 -13.40 19.28
N PRO A 492 -14.83 -12.74 20.27
CA PRO A 492 -14.19 -11.43 20.10
C PRO A 492 -12.83 -11.54 19.37
N PHE A 493 -12.87 -11.70 18.05
CA PHE A 493 -11.68 -11.57 17.21
C PHE A 493 -11.14 -10.13 17.25
N GLY A 494 -9.94 -9.97 17.81
CA GLY A 494 -9.24 -8.68 17.89
C GLY A 494 -8.42 -8.36 16.64
N ILE A 495 -8.15 -9.36 15.80
CA ILE A 495 -7.52 -9.18 14.49
C ILE A 495 -8.50 -9.71 13.42
N VAL A 496 -8.71 -8.94 12.36
CA VAL A 496 -9.46 -9.36 11.17
C VAL A 496 -8.56 -9.21 9.95
N HIS A 497 -8.38 -10.28 9.19
CA HIS A 497 -7.53 -10.31 8.00
C HIS A 497 -8.37 -10.62 6.78
N LEU A 498 -8.33 -9.75 5.76
CA LEU A 498 -9.10 -9.86 4.53
C LEU A 498 -8.17 -9.99 3.32
N ALA A 499 -8.09 -11.20 2.76
CA ALA A 499 -7.27 -11.54 1.61
C ALA A 499 -8.11 -11.53 0.32
N THR A 500 -8.19 -10.37 -0.32
CA THR A 500 -9.02 -10.13 -1.51
C THR A 500 -8.69 -8.80 -2.18
N HIS A 501 -9.06 -8.66 -3.46
CA HIS A 501 -9.01 -7.39 -4.19
C HIS A 501 -9.81 -6.29 -3.49
N SER A 502 -9.20 -5.12 -3.33
CA SER A 502 -9.88 -3.89 -2.91
C SER A 502 -9.31 -2.68 -3.65
N GLU A 503 -10.16 -1.69 -3.93
CA GLU A 503 -9.82 -0.50 -4.73
C GLU A 503 -10.20 0.76 -3.94
N PHE A 504 -9.24 1.68 -3.76
CA PHE A 504 -9.48 3.05 -3.31
C PHE A 504 -9.46 3.95 -4.55
N LEU A 505 -10.65 4.35 -5.01
CA LEU A 505 -10.86 5.15 -6.20
C LEU A 505 -11.15 6.61 -5.85
N ALA A 506 -10.88 7.50 -6.80
CA ALA A 506 -11.11 8.93 -6.69
C ALA A 506 -12.57 9.30 -6.39
N GLY A 507 -12.76 10.47 -5.76
CA GLY A 507 -14.07 11.03 -5.45
C GLY A 507 -14.68 10.54 -4.13
N LYS A 508 -15.92 10.04 -4.16
CA LYS A 508 -16.66 9.69 -2.93
C LYS A 508 -16.22 8.32 -2.39
N PRO A 509 -16.23 8.08 -1.06
CA PRO A 509 -15.97 6.76 -0.47
C PRO A 509 -16.88 5.63 -0.98
N SER A 510 -18.01 5.92 -1.64
CA SER A 510 -18.87 4.93 -2.30
C SER A 510 -18.29 4.36 -3.61
N ASN A 511 -17.30 5.02 -4.20
CA ASN A 511 -16.63 4.58 -5.43
C ASN A 511 -15.64 3.44 -5.11
N SER A 512 -14.97 3.54 -3.96
CA SER A 512 -14.02 2.58 -3.42
C SER A 512 -14.72 1.36 -2.81
N TYR A 513 -14.11 0.17 -2.90
CA TYR A 513 -14.73 -1.08 -2.43
C TYR A 513 -13.73 -2.17 -2.03
N ILE A 514 -14.19 -3.09 -1.17
CA ILE A 514 -13.58 -4.41 -0.93
C ILE A 514 -14.42 -5.46 -1.68
N GLN A 515 -13.78 -6.31 -2.48
CA GLN A 515 -14.46 -7.42 -3.15
C GLN A 515 -14.67 -8.57 -2.16
N LEU A 516 -15.90 -8.80 -1.73
CA LEU A 516 -16.29 -10.03 -1.04
C LEU A 516 -16.67 -11.08 -2.09
N TRP A 517 -17.02 -12.29 -1.65
CA TRP A 517 -17.49 -13.34 -2.56
C TRP A 517 -18.77 -12.96 -3.30
N ASP A 518 -19.76 -12.49 -2.55
CA ASP A 518 -21.12 -12.22 -3.00
C ASP A 518 -21.33 -10.78 -3.48
N THR A 519 -20.48 -9.84 -3.06
CA THR A 519 -20.73 -8.40 -3.27
C THR A 519 -19.46 -7.54 -3.26
N LYS A 520 -19.58 -6.32 -3.81
CA LYS A 520 -18.59 -5.25 -3.61
C LYS A 520 -19.01 -4.42 -2.40
N LEU A 521 -18.34 -4.62 -1.26
CA LEU A 521 -18.56 -3.82 -0.07
C LEU A 521 -17.93 -2.43 -0.25
N GLN A 522 -18.74 -1.43 -0.56
CA GLN A 522 -18.28 -0.04 -0.71
C GLN A 522 -17.70 0.52 0.60
N LEU A 523 -16.76 1.46 0.51
CA LEU A 523 -16.03 1.98 1.67
C LEU A 523 -16.92 2.73 2.68
N ASN A 524 -17.93 3.46 2.19
CA ASN A 524 -18.96 4.06 3.04
C ASN A 524 -19.84 3.03 3.78
N GLN A 525 -19.76 1.75 3.42
CA GLN A 525 -20.49 0.64 4.04
C GLN A 525 -19.62 -0.18 5.01
N LEU A 526 -18.34 0.17 5.24
CA LEU A 526 -17.45 -0.60 6.13
C LEU A 526 -18.01 -0.77 7.55
N HIS A 527 -18.79 0.19 8.06
CA HIS A 527 -19.50 0.07 9.33
C HIS A 527 -20.40 -1.17 9.42
N LYS A 528 -20.90 -1.71 8.29
CA LYS A 528 -21.73 -2.93 8.24
C LYS A 528 -20.98 -4.18 8.69
N LEU A 529 -19.64 -4.18 8.67
CA LEU A 529 -18.81 -5.27 9.18
C LEU A 529 -18.86 -5.38 10.72
N GLY A 530 -19.28 -4.31 11.42
CA GLY A 530 -19.44 -4.31 12.88
C GLY A 530 -18.12 -4.37 13.68
N LEU A 531 -16.98 -4.04 13.06
CA LEU A 531 -15.64 -4.19 13.65
C LEU A 531 -15.39 -3.31 14.89
N SER A 532 -16.29 -2.38 15.22
CA SER A 532 -16.19 -1.52 16.38
C SER A 532 -16.71 -2.14 17.69
N LYS A 533 -17.53 -3.20 17.63
CA LYS A 533 -18.11 -3.89 18.80
C LYS A 533 -18.12 -5.42 18.61
N PRO A 534 -17.35 -6.20 19.40
CA PRO A 534 -16.18 -5.75 20.18
C PRO A 534 -15.17 -5.02 19.27
N LYS A 535 -14.26 -4.24 19.82
CA LYS A 535 -13.29 -3.47 19.02
C LYS A 535 -12.27 -4.41 18.37
N VAL A 536 -12.10 -4.30 17.05
CA VAL A 536 -10.95 -4.86 16.33
C VAL A 536 -9.77 -3.91 16.50
N GLU A 537 -8.65 -4.48 16.93
CA GLU A 537 -7.39 -3.79 17.18
C GLU A 537 -6.55 -3.67 15.89
N LEU A 538 -6.66 -4.65 14.99
CA LEU A 538 -6.00 -4.64 13.68
C LEU A 538 -6.91 -5.21 12.58
N LEU A 539 -7.17 -4.41 11.55
CA LEU A 539 -7.66 -4.87 10.25
C LEU A 539 -6.46 -5.05 9.31
N VAL A 540 -6.30 -6.19 8.66
CA VAL A 540 -5.35 -6.37 7.56
C VAL A 540 -6.15 -6.50 6.27
N LEU A 541 -5.83 -5.69 5.26
CA LEU A 541 -6.32 -5.83 3.90
C LEU A 541 -5.14 -6.26 3.03
N SER A 542 -5.11 -7.54 2.63
CA SER A 542 -3.92 -8.14 2.03
C SER A 542 -3.69 -7.73 0.57
N ALA A 543 -4.76 -7.43 -0.19
CA ALA A 543 -4.62 -7.01 -1.60
C ALA A 543 -5.42 -5.73 -1.91
N CYS A 544 -4.96 -4.59 -1.38
CA CYS A 544 -5.45 -3.28 -1.79
C CYS A 544 -4.75 -2.76 -3.05
N ARG A 545 -5.46 -1.88 -3.75
CA ARG A 545 -4.90 -0.91 -4.67
C ARG A 545 -5.42 0.48 -4.29
N THR A 546 -4.51 1.43 -4.17
CA THR A 546 -4.87 2.85 -3.98
C THR A 546 -4.60 3.62 -5.28
N ALA A 547 -5.53 4.51 -5.66
CA ALA A 547 -5.32 5.39 -6.81
C ALA A 547 -4.21 6.40 -6.49
N LEU A 548 -3.05 6.22 -7.12
CA LEU A 548 -1.85 7.01 -6.88
C LEU A 548 -2.09 8.49 -7.19
N GLY A 549 -1.71 9.37 -6.25
CA GLY A 549 -1.76 10.82 -6.42
C GLY A 549 -3.16 11.47 -6.43
N ASP A 550 -4.25 10.72 -6.21
CA ASP A 550 -5.58 11.31 -6.06
C ASP A 550 -5.88 11.69 -4.60
N GLU A 551 -6.19 12.97 -4.38
CA GLU A 551 -6.41 13.55 -3.06
C GLU A 551 -7.54 12.89 -2.26
N GLN A 552 -8.58 12.39 -2.94
CA GLN A 552 -9.75 11.79 -2.30
C GLN A 552 -9.54 10.29 -2.02
N ALA A 553 -8.86 9.57 -2.92
CA ALA A 553 -8.43 8.20 -2.68
C ALA A 553 -7.46 8.14 -1.49
N GLU A 554 -6.54 9.10 -1.39
CA GLU A 554 -5.65 9.26 -0.24
C GLU A 554 -6.39 9.50 1.09
N LEU A 555 -7.44 10.34 1.08
CA LEU A 555 -8.28 10.55 2.27
C LEU A 555 -9.06 9.29 2.66
N GLY A 556 -9.59 8.55 1.67
CA GLY A 556 -10.25 7.27 1.91
C GLY A 556 -9.30 6.20 2.47
N PHE A 557 -8.05 6.18 2.00
CA PHE A 557 -7.00 5.27 2.45
C PHE A 557 -6.50 5.63 3.86
N ALA A 558 -6.02 6.87 4.08
CA ALA A 558 -5.56 7.31 5.40
C ALA A 558 -6.68 7.33 6.45
N GLY A 559 -7.94 7.49 6.02
CA GLY A 559 -9.14 7.38 6.85
C GLY A 559 -9.65 5.95 7.07
N LEU A 560 -9.02 4.92 6.50
CA LEU A 560 -9.50 3.53 6.51
C LEU A 560 -9.79 3.00 7.91
N ALA A 561 -8.87 3.21 8.87
CA ALA A 561 -9.05 2.73 10.24
C ALA A 561 -10.29 3.37 10.90
N VAL A 562 -10.54 4.66 10.63
CA VAL A 562 -11.70 5.43 11.11
C VAL A 562 -12.99 4.90 10.46
N LEU A 563 -13.02 4.72 9.14
CA LEU A 563 -14.18 4.18 8.39
C LEU A 563 -14.56 2.76 8.84
N ALA A 564 -13.57 1.90 9.04
CA ALA A 564 -13.77 0.54 9.53
C ALA A 564 -14.11 0.50 11.02
N GLY A 565 -13.88 1.59 11.77
CA GLY A 565 -14.10 1.67 13.20
C GLY A 565 -13.14 0.81 14.03
N VAL A 566 -11.94 0.54 13.50
CA VAL A 566 -10.85 -0.24 14.12
C VAL A 566 -9.78 0.68 14.71
N LYS A 567 -8.81 0.17 15.48
CA LYS A 567 -7.69 1.02 15.95
C LYS A 567 -6.58 1.19 14.90
N SER A 568 -6.29 0.13 14.17
CA SER A 568 -5.22 0.08 13.17
C SER A 568 -5.71 -0.66 11.93
N ALA A 569 -5.28 -0.23 10.75
CA ALA A 569 -5.50 -0.92 9.48
C ALA A 569 -4.19 -1.04 8.70
N LEU A 570 -3.78 -2.25 8.31
CA LEU A 570 -2.66 -2.49 7.40
C LEU A 570 -3.21 -2.64 5.98
N GLY A 571 -2.67 -1.89 5.03
CA GLY A 571 -3.10 -1.94 3.62
C GLY A 571 -2.04 -1.44 2.64
N SER A 572 -2.19 -1.79 1.37
CA SER A 572 -1.23 -1.49 0.31
C SER A 572 -1.49 -0.20 -0.46
N LEU A 573 -0.39 0.46 -0.82
CA LEU A 573 -0.30 1.74 -1.52
C LEU A 573 -0.51 1.61 -3.05
N TRP A 574 -0.18 0.45 -3.62
CA TRP A 574 -0.31 0.15 -5.06
C TRP A 574 -0.75 -1.30 -5.29
N TYR A 575 -0.92 -1.68 -6.56
CA TYR A 575 -1.23 -3.06 -6.93
C TYR A 575 -0.05 -3.98 -6.63
N VAL A 576 -0.25 -4.90 -5.68
CA VAL A 576 0.76 -5.85 -5.19
C VAL A 576 0.67 -7.20 -5.90
N SER A 577 1.81 -7.85 -6.08
CA SER A 577 1.94 -9.23 -6.53
C SER A 577 1.38 -10.19 -5.48
N ASP A 578 0.70 -11.26 -5.90
CA ASP A 578 0.11 -12.28 -5.03
C ASP A 578 1.20 -13.00 -4.19
N GLU A 579 2.32 -13.32 -4.83
CA GLU A 579 3.47 -14.00 -4.21
C GLU A 579 4.26 -13.12 -3.24
N GLY A 580 4.51 -11.85 -3.58
CA GLY A 580 5.17 -10.91 -2.68
C GLY A 580 4.30 -10.57 -1.46
N THR A 581 2.98 -10.52 -1.65
CA THR A 581 2.00 -10.35 -0.57
C THR A 581 2.02 -11.54 0.38
N LEU A 582 1.96 -12.77 -0.16
CA LEU A 582 2.08 -13.99 0.63
C LEU A 582 3.37 -14.00 1.47
N GLY A 583 4.51 -13.64 0.86
CA GLY A 583 5.80 -13.53 1.56
C GLY A 583 5.80 -12.50 2.68
N LEU A 584 5.30 -11.28 2.41
CA LEU A 584 5.25 -10.21 3.40
C LEU A 584 4.27 -10.53 4.55
N MET A 585 3.09 -11.07 4.26
CA MET A 585 2.07 -11.36 5.28
C MET A 585 2.43 -12.56 6.14
N THR A 586 2.98 -13.63 5.56
CA THR A 586 3.57 -14.74 6.31
C THR A 586 4.59 -14.23 7.30
N THR A 587 5.56 -13.43 6.83
CA THR A 587 6.60 -12.86 7.68
C THR A 587 6.04 -11.85 8.69
N PHE A 588 5.02 -11.06 8.34
CA PHE A 588 4.37 -10.15 9.27
C PHE A 588 3.78 -10.88 10.47
N TYR A 589 3.07 -12.00 10.25
CA TYR A 589 2.51 -12.79 11.35
C TYR A 589 3.56 -13.55 12.17
N GLU A 590 4.64 -14.05 11.56
CA GLU A 590 5.82 -14.55 12.28
C GLU A 590 6.35 -13.47 13.25
N LYS A 591 6.61 -12.26 12.74
CA LYS A 591 7.21 -11.18 13.54
C LYS A 591 6.24 -10.56 14.54
N LEU A 592 4.93 -10.62 14.28
CA LEU A 592 3.91 -10.16 15.21
C LEU A 592 3.80 -11.02 16.48
N GLN A 593 4.26 -12.27 16.47
CA GLN A 593 4.41 -13.06 17.69
C GLN A 593 5.60 -12.56 18.54
N GLU A 594 6.72 -12.26 17.88
CA GLU A 594 7.96 -11.83 18.54
C GLU A 594 7.82 -10.49 19.27
N VAL A 595 7.16 -9.49 18.66
CA VAL A 595 7.13 -8.11 19.17
C VAL A 595 5.72 -7.63 19.52
N PRO A 596 5.55 -6.85 20.61
CA PRO A 596 4.24 -6.35 21.03
C PRO A 596 3.63 -5.30 20.10
N VAL A 597 4.44 -4.65 19.26
CA VAL A 597 4.07 -3.43 18.52
C VAL A 597 3.92 -3.71 17.03
N LYS A 598 2.75 -3.36 16.50
CA LYS A 598 2.34 -3.63 15.10
C LYS A 598 3.30 -3.01 14.07
N ALA A 599 3.70 -1.76 14.28
CA ALA A 599 4.64 -1.06 13.40
C ALA A 599 6.05 -1.69 13.40
N GLU A 600 6.45 -2.35 14.50
CA GLU A 600 7.73 -3.05 14.60
C GLU A 600 7.66 -4.42 13.92
N ALA A 601 6.52 -5.11 14.00
CA ALA A 601 6.29 -6.37 13.30
C ALA A 601 6.33 -6.20 11.77
N ILE A 602 5.64 -5.19 11.23
CA ILE A 602 5.71 -4.90 9.79
C ILE A 602 7.11 -4.43 9.37
N ARG A 603 7.77 -3.57 10.16
CA ARG A 603 9.16 -3.17 9.92
C ARG A 603 10.08 -4.39 9.82
N LYS A 604 10.01 -5.35 10.76
CA LYS A 604 10.82 -6.57 10.71
C LYS A 604 10.54 -7.40 9.45
N ALA A 605 9.26 -7.55 9.05
CA ALA A 605 8.92 -8.24 7.80
C ALA A 605 9.51 -7.53 6.57
N GLN A 606 9.42 -6.20 6.52
CA GLN A 606 10.02 -5.38 5.45
C GLN A 606 11.55 -5.56 5.37
N LEU A 607 12.23 -5.62 6.52
CA LEU A 607 13.67 -5.87 6.58
C LEU A 607 14.05 -7.28 6.11
N ASN A 608 13.25 -8.29 6.42
CA ASN A 608 13.51 -9.66 5.98
C ASN A 608 13.33 -9.81 4.44
N LEU A 609 12.37 -9.11 3.83
CA LEU A 609 12.25 -9.05 2.36
C LEU A 609 13.43 -8.27 1.74
N LEU A 610 13.73 -7.05 2.22
CA LEU A 610 14.85 -6.22 1.76
C LEU A 610 16.19 -6.98 1.76
N ARG A 611 16.44 -7.79 2.79
CA ARG A 611 17.66 -8.59 2.96
C ARG A 611 17.70 -9.88 2.13
N GLY A 612 16.62 -10.24 1.43
CA GLY A 612 16.52 -11.48 0.65
C GLY A 612 16.31 -12.73 1.51
N THR A 613 16.06 -12.55 2.80
CA THR A 613 15.73 -13.64 3.72
C THR A 613 14.39 -14.28 3.36
N VAL A 614 13.46 -13.46 2.85
CA VAL A 614 12.19 -13.92 2.26
C VAL A 614 12.29 -13.92 0.74
N ARG A 615 12.00 -15.06 0.13
CA ARG A 615 12.11 -15.30 -1.31
C ARG A 615 11.26 -16.49 -1.74
N LEU A 616 11.00 -16.61 -3.03
CA LEU A 616 10.51 -17.87 -3.60
C LEU A 616 11.70 -18.69 -4.08
N GLU A 617 11.79 -19.95 -3.66
CA GLU A 617 12.85 -20.87 -4.07
C GLU A 617 12.27 -22.28 -4.24
N ARG A 618 12.42 -22.89 -5.43
CA ARG A 618 12.05 -24.28 -5.75
C ARG A 618 10.60 -24.63 -5.39
N GLY A 619 9.67 -23.71 -5.68
CA GLY A 619 8.25 -23.88 -5.38
C GLY A 619 7.89 -23.75 -3.89
N GLN A 620 8.79 -23.22 -3.07
CA GLN A 620 8.55 -22.88 -1.66
C GLN A 620 8.63 -21.37 -1.46
N LEU A 621 7.85 -20.84 -0.52
CA LEU A 621 8.15 -19.58 0.15
C LEU A 621 9.15 -19.89 1.26
N VAL A 622 10.33 -19.27 1.24
CA VAL A 622 11.32 -19.36 2.31
C VAL A 622 11.24 -18.13 3.20
N THR A 623 11.31 -18.29 4.52
CA THR A 623 11.42 -17.23 5.53
C THR A 623 12.63 -17.49 6.45
N ASP A 624 12.82 -16.71 7.52
CA ASP A 624 13.83 -17.04 8.54
C ASP A 624 13.34 -18.09 9.55
N GLN A 625 12.04 -18.40 9.59
CA GLN A 625 11.47 -19.44 10.47
C GLN A 625 11.28 -20.78 9.76
N GLY A 626 11.32 -20.84 8.43
CA GLY A 626 11.19 -22.11 7.71
C GLY A 626 10.99 -21.98 6.20
N SER A 627 10.32 -22.98 5.64
CA SER A 627 9.92 -23.01 4.24
C SER A 627 8.54 -23.63 4.11
N PHE A 628 7.69 -23.03 3.28
CA PHE A 628 6.28 -23.35 3.15
C PHE A 628 5.93 -23.59 1.67
N PRO A 629 5.16 -24.64 1.33
CA PRO A 629 4.86 -24.96 -0.05
C PRO A 629 3.97 -23.88 -0.69
N LEU A 630 4.37 -23.41 -1.88
CA LEU A 630 3.54 -22.50 -2.67
C LEU A 630 2.32 -23.23 -3.23
N PRO A 631 1.20 -22.51 -3.47
CA PRO A 631 0.08 -23.08 -4.21
C PRO A 631 0.52 -23.47 -5.64
N PRO A 632 -0.09 -24.48 -6.28
CA PRO A 632 0.37 -25.02 -7.58
C PRO A 632 0.46 -24.03 -8.75
N ALA A 633 -0.20 -22.86 -8.65
CA ALA A 633 -0.08 -21.78 -9.62
C ALA A 633 1.22 -20.98 -9.44
N LEU A 634 1.62 -20.70 -8.19
CA LEU A 634 2.84 -19.96 -7.86
C LEU A 634 4.08 -20.86 -7.77
N ALA A 635 3.90 -22.15 -7.46
CA ALA A 635 5.00 -23.13 -7.44
C ALA A 635 5.66 -23.38 -8.81
N LYS A 636 5.08 -22.84 -9.90
CA LYS A 636 5.61 -22.87 -11.27
C LYS A 636 6.38 -21.62 -11.66
N LEU A 637 6.37 -20.58 -10.82
CA LEU A 637 7.18 -19.38 -11.03
C LEU A 637 8.67 -19.76 -10.92
N PRO A 638 9.57 -19.03 -11.61
CA PRO A 638 11.00 -19.12 -11.32
C PRO A 638 11.29 -18.71 -9.86
N ASP A 639 12.50 -18.97 -9.38
CA ASP A 639 12.95 -18.43 -8.10
C ASP A 639 12.91 -16.88 -8.13
N VAL A 640 12.34 -16.24 -7.10
CA VAL A 640 12.11 -14.79 -7.04
C VAL A 640 12.72 -14.18 -5.78
N GLU A 641 13.67 -13.25 -5.95
CA GLU A 641 14.15 -12.39 -4.86
C GLU A 641 13.16 -11.24 -4.58
N LEU A 642 12.54 -11.23 -3.39
CA LEU A 642 11.55 -10.22 -2.99
C LEU A 642 12.17 -8.92 -2.43
N ARG A 643 13.38 -8.58 -2.88
CA ARG A 643 14.22 -7.50 -2.32
C ARG A 643 13.89 -6.11 -2.85
N HIS A 644 13.26 -6.03 -4.03
CA HIS A 644 12.89 -4.75 -4.62
C HIS A 644 11.87 -4.01 -3.72
N PRO A 645 11.97 -2.67 -3.54
CA PRO A 645 11.04 -1.91 -2.71
C PRO A 645 9.57 -2.12 -3.07
N TYR A 646 9.27 -2.46 -4.33
CA TYR A 646 7.92 -2.85 -4.77
C TYR A 646 7.23 -3.86 -3.84
N TYR A 647 7.96 -4.86 -3.34
CA TYR A 647 7.38 -5.93 -2.53
C TYR A 647 7.22 -5.53 -1.06
N TRP A 648 8.22 -4.87 -0.48
CA TRP A 648 8.24 -4.60 0.96
C TRP A 648 7.73 -3.21 1.35
N SER A 649 7.93 -2.17 0.53
CA SER A 649 7.47 -0.81 0.87
C SER A 649 6.01 -0.53 0.48
N ALA A 650 5.33 -1.51 -0.13
CA ALA A 650 3.94 -1.39 -0.57
C ALA A 650 2.93 -1.23 0.57
N PHE A 651 3.18 -1.75 1.76
CA PHE A 651 2.22 -1.74 2.87
C PHE A 651 2.58 -0.70 3.92
N THR A 652 1.55 -0.03 4.43
CA THR A 652 1.66 0.91 5.55
C THR A 652 0.58 0.66 6.59
N LEU A 653 0.92 0.91 7.85
CA LEU A 653 0.03 0.76 9.00
C LEU A 653 -0.65 2.10 9.30
N ILE A 654 -1.98 2.11 9.24
CA ILE A 654 -2.84 3.28 9.30
C ILE A 654 -3.58 3.34 10.64
N GLY A 655 -3.62 4.49 11.30
CA GLY A 655 -4.20 4.65 12.63
C GLY A 655 -3.14 4.44 13.72
N ASN A 656 -3.47 3.74 14.81
CA ASN A 656 -2.53 3.54 15.91
C ASN A 656 -1.41 2.55 15.51
N PRO A 657 -0.12 2.94 15.51
CA PRO A 657 0.98 2.06 15.12
C PRO A 657 1.43 1.07 16.21
N TRP A 658 0.93 1.23 17.44
CA TRP A 658 1.34 0.47 18.63
C TRP A 658 0.40 -0.71 18.90
#